data_AF-A0A4S9VH78-F1
#
_entry.id   AF-A0A4S9VH78-F1
#
_cell.length_a   1.000
_cell.length_b   1.000
_cell.length_c   1.000
_cell.angle_alpha   90.00
_cell.angle_beta   90.00
_cell.angle_gamma   90.00
#
_symmetry.space_group_name_H-M   'P 1'
#
loop_
_entity.id
_entity.type
_entity.pdbx_description
1 polymer ?
#
loop_
_entity_poly.entity_id
_entity_poly.type
_entity_poly.pdbx_seq_one_letter_code
_entity_poly.pdbx_strand_id
1 'polypeptide(L)'
;MSTRAFLMEHRRGLTVAGLRFDQGDLFGRSSRAENRVGRRSAVMWRLARNPTQYITSIINYILPIPNPFLFSIDLINLCFRVLSTIAVCAASANAFEWTWPKVSDEPIYPPNGYNMPTKGPVDNSTYEYIVVGSGPGGSPLAARLALAGHSVLLIDAGEDHGTDRQVQVPALHPYASEYNPIRWDFFVDHYADEEQAKRDSKMSYLTPSGEYYSGLNPPEGSVRKGVLYPRTGALGGCAQHNALTMILPTENDWNNIATLTGDDSWMAKNMRKYFERLERNRYVPSSFVGHGFSGWLETRVTPVLLIAEDLKVLSLVTAAATAMGKGLVGGLLHTVTGLAEILTLDINNPTKSRDSAELIYQIPLSMDGDYVRSSPRDFVLQVAGATNKYGSKKYKLDVALNTLVTKVNFDTSNTKPKATGVDYLFGQSLYRADPRAGTDDDGEAGTVHASREVIVSGGAFNTPQILKLSGVGPAQELHSHGIPVVKDLPGVGGNMQDRYEVGVVGKAPSEFSLLKKCKFLNGTDPCYDNWKNNVGALKGGYTTNGIAFGFLHHSSVSESDPDLFLGGVPAYFNGYFPGYSVHATQDLSIWTWLTLKAHSRNNAGTVNLTSSNPRDTPKIVFRSLGEGVGGDKDLQAVYEGVQHGIKAFKDLIPLDGKFDRVWPPPEMTSEEDLKQFIKDEAWGHHASCTAPIGADDDPMAVLDSEFRVRGVDGLRVVDASIFPKIPGMYIALPIYMVSEKAAEVIISSAASS
;
A
#
# COMPACT_ATOMS: atom_id res chain seq x y z
N MET A 1 19.16 59.00 -6.23
CA MET A 1 20.43 59.66 -5.86
C MET A 1 21.36 58.61 -5.28
N SER A 2 22.55 58.47 -5.87
CA SER A 2 23.79 57.84 -5.33
C SER A 2 23.80 56.31 -5.10
N THR A 3 24.78 55.48 -5.52
CA THR A 3 25.99 55.57 -6.39
C THR A 3 26.51 54.11 -6.57
N ARG A 4 26.53 53.54 -7.78
CA ARG A 4 27.68 53.13 -8.64
C ARG A 4 29.03 52.66 -8.02
N ALA A 5 29.51 51.53 -8.62
CA ALA A 5 30.89 51.12 -9.00
C ALA A 5 31.69 50.24 -7.99
N PHE A 6 32.59 49.30 -8.36
CA PHE A 6 33.59 49.27 -9.45
C PHE A 6 34.10 47.82 -9.75
N LEU A 7 34.69 47.63 -10.94
CA LEU A 7 35.38 46.46 -11.53
C LEU A 7 36.91 46.48 -11.25
N MET A 8 37.59 45.34 -11.14
CA MET A 8 39.02 45.07 -11.51
C MET A 8 39.34 43.61 -11.09
N GLU A 9 39.55 42.63 -11.97
CA GLU A 9 40.67 42.33 -12.89
C GLU A 9 42.05 42.18 -12.21
N HIS A 10 42.59 40.95 -12.19
CA HIS A 10 44.03 40.67 -12.40
C HIS A 10 44.27 39.25 -12.95
N ARG A 11 45.19 39.17 -13.91
CA ARG A 11 45.57 38.05 -14.78
C ARG A 11 46.83 37.29 -14.28
N ARG A 12 47.06 36.15 -14.95
CA ARG A 12 48.33 35.44 -15.32
C ARG A 12 48.61 34.17 -14.47
N GLY A 13 49.04 33.03 -15.03
CA GLY A 13 49.64 32.79 -16.35
C GLY A 13 49.61 31.31 -16.83
N LEU A 14 50.00 31.17 -18.10
CA LEU A 14 50.16 29.96 -18.92
C LEU A 14 51.49 29.22 -18.70
N THR A 15 51.49 27.89 -18.91
CA THR A 15 52.42 27.05 -19.74
C THR A 15 51.99 25.57 -19.57
N VAL A 16 51.48 24.79 -20.55
CA VAL A 16 51.98 24.16 -21.81
C VAL A 16 53.07 23.08 -21.65
N ALA A 17 52.79 21.92 -22.29
CA ALA A 17 53.60 20.72 -22.64
C ALA A 17 53.15 19.47 -21.85
N GLY A 18 52.69 18.34 -22.42
CA GLY A 18 52.93 17.74 -23.73
C GLY A 18 54.01 16.65 -23.61
N LEU A 19 53.65 15.35 -23.63
CA LEU A 19 54.39 14.25 -24.26
C LEU A 19 53.74 12.86 -24.06
N ARG A 20 53.81 12.06 -25.13
CA ARG A 20 53.43 10.66 -25.35
C ARG A 20 54.59 9.69 -25.03
N PHE A 21 54.31 8.39 -25.21
CA PHE A 21 55.18 7.21 -25.38
C PHE A 21 55.36 6.37 -24.10
N ASP A 22 55.36 5.02 -24.09
CA ASP A 22 55.39 4.05 -25.19
C ASP A 22 54.94 2.64 -24.73
N GLN A 23 54.65 1.78 -25.71
CA GLN A 23 54.59 0.32 -25.59
C GLN A 23 55.98 -0.29 -25.35
N GLY A 24 56.06 -1.42 -24.65
CA GLY A 24 57.29 -2.21 -24.56
C GLY A 24 57.07 -3.61 -23.97
N ASP A 25 57.09 -4.60 -24.85
CA ASP A 25 57.10 -6.05 -24.60
C ASP A 25 58.21 -6.50 -23.64
N LEU A 26 57.93 -7.52 -22.82
CA LEU A 26 58.93 -8.49 -22.38
C LEU A 26 58.33 -9.90 -22.28
N PHE A 27 58.67 -10.73 -23.27
CA PHE A 27 58.52 -12.19 -23.25
C PHE A 27 59.61 -12.83 -22.38
N GLY A 28 59.20 -13.74 -21.49
CA GLY A 28 60.09 -14.67 -20.78
C GLY A 28 59.44 -16.05 -20.62
N ARG A 29 59.89 -17.01 -21.43
CA ARG A 29 59.68 -18.48 -21.32
C ARG A 29 60.35 -18.99 -20.01
N SER A 30 60.04 -20.09 -19.32
CA SER A 30 59.26 -21.32 -19.54
C SER A 30 59.18 -22.10 -18.20
N SER A 31 58.09 -22.85 -17.94
CA SER A 31 58.17 -24.29 -17.59
C SER A 31 56.77 -24.92 -17.49
N ARG A 32 56.61 -26.11 -18.06
CA ARG A 32 55.40 -26.93 -18.13
C ARG A 32 55.02 -27.53 -16.77
N ALA A 33 53.73 -27.55 -16.44
CA ALA A 33 52.95 -28.76 -16.09
C ALA A 33 51.47 -28.40 -15.83
N GLU A 34 50.58 -29.03 -16.61
CA GLU A 34 49.22 -29.51 -16.27
C GLU A 34 48.25 -28.60 -15.48
N ASN A 35 47.14 -28.14 -16.08
CA ASN A 35 45.88 -28.91 -16.09
C ASN A 35 44.69 -28.16 -16.73
N ARG A 36 43.82 -28.96 -17.36
CA ARG A 36 42.63 -28.58 -18.13
C ARG A 36 41.49 -28.05 -17.25
N VAL A 37 41.34 -26.73 -17.08
CA VAL A 37 40.06 -26.14 -16.59
C VAL A 37 39.68 -24.80 -17.28
N GLY A 38 40.62 -24.08 -17.90
CA GLY A 38 40.39 -22.71 -18.38
C GLY A 38 39.69 -22.49 -19.74
N ARG A 39 39.18 -23.52 -20.43
CA ARG A 39 38.53 -23.34 -21.77
C ARG A 39 37.00 -23.39 -21.78
N ARG A 40 36.35 -23.67 -20.64
CA ARG A 40 34.87 -23.64 -20.57
C ARG A 40 34.31 -22.24 -20.28
N SER A 41 35.06 -21.37 -19.62
CA SER A 41 34.55 -20.07 -19.17
C SER A 41 34.55 -18.98 -20.25
N ALA A 42 35.46 -19.03 -21.23
CA ALA A 42 35.50 -18.07 -22.34
C ALA A 42 34.48 -18.37 -23.46
N VAL A 43 34.02 -19.64 -23.56
CA VAL A 43 32.97 -20.04 -24.52
C VAL A 43 31.59 -19.66 -23.97
N MET A 44 31.36 -19.81 -22.67
CA MET A 44 30.12 -19.37 -21.99
C MET A 44 29.90 -17.85 -22.08
N TRP A 45 30.97 -17.05 -22.03
CA TRP A 45 30.86 -15.58 -22.13
C TRP A 45 30.56 -15.06 -23.54
N ARG A 46 30.89 -15.82 -24.60
CA ARG A 46 30.49 -15.50 -25.99
C ARG A 46 29.10 -16.02 -26.35
N LEU A 47 28.58 -17.02 -25.63
CA LEU A 47 27.25 -17.62 -25.86
C LEU A 47 26.09 -16.68 -25.50
N ALA A 48 26.30 -15.69 -24.62
CA ALA A 48 25.26 -14.78 -24.17
C ALA A 48 24.95 -13.60 -25.11
N ARG A 49 25.70 -13.40 -26.21
CA ARG A 49 25.59 -12.18 -27.05
C ARG A 49 24.97 -12.35 -28.44
N ASN A 50 24.73 -13.57 -28.94
CA ASN A 50 24.12 -13.74 -30.28
C ASN A 50 23.49 -15.14 -30.50
N PRO A 51 22.21 -15.36 -30.11
CA PRO A 51 21.57 -16.68 -30.18
C PRO A 51 21.34 -17.18 -31.62
N THR A 52 21.22 -16.28 -32.59
CA THR A 52 20.83 -16.59 -33.97
C THR A 52 21.91 -17.32 -34.76
N GLN A 53 23.20 -17.14 -34.41
CA GLN A 53 24.31 -17.81 -35.11
C GLN A 53 24.49 -19.28 -34.72
N TYR A 54 23.96 -19.71 -33.56
CA TYR A 54 24.16 -21.08 -33.09
C TYR A 54 23.11 -22.07 -33.61
N ILE A 55 21.87 -21.60 -33.86
CA ILE A 55 20.79 -22.40 -34.47
C ILE A 55 21.20 -22.92 -35.86
N THR A 56 21.91 -22.11 -36.65
CA THR A 56 22.40 -22.50 -37.98
C THR A 56 23.54 -23.54 -37.90
N SER A 57 24.36 -23.49 -36.84
CA SER A 57 25.48 -24.43 -36.64
C SER A 57 25.02 -25.81 -36.18
N ILE A 58 23.97 -25.90 -35.36
CA ILE A 58 23.38 -27.17 -34.90
C ILE A 58 22.63 -27.87 -36.04
N ILE A 59 21.88 -27.11 -36.86
CA ILE A 59 21.19 -27.66 -38.05
C ILE A 59 22.20 -28.22 -39.07
N ASN A 60 23.35 -27.57 -39.25
CA ASN A 60 24.42 -28.04 -40.15
C ASN A 60 25.26 -29.20 -39.60
N TYR A 61 25.25 -29.46 -38.28
CA TYR A 61 25.95 -30.60 -37.68
C TYR A 61 25.10 -31.89 -37.68
N ILE A 62 23.78 -31.76 -37.80
CA ILE A 62 22.82 -32.88 -37.81
C ILE A 62 22.63 -33.46 -39.23
N LEU A 63 23.02 -32.74 -40.28
CA LEU A 63 22.93 -33.17 -41.68
C LEU A 63 24.33 -33.31 -42.28
N PRO A 64 25.01 -34.46 -42.08
CA PRO A 64 24.97 -35.48 -43.14
C PRO A 64 25.15 -36.91 -42.60
N ILE A 65 24.06 -37.68 -42.45
CA ILE A 65 24.13 -39.15 -42.32
C ILE A 65 23.06 -39.77 -43.21
N PRO A 66 23.40 -40.68 -44.14
CA PRO A 66 22.43 -41.30 -45.03
C PRO A 66 21.87 -42.58 -44.41
N ASN A 67 20.75 -42.50 -43.68
CA ASN A 67 19.76 -43.59 -43.60
C ASN A 67 18.46 -43.14 -42.89
N PRO A 68 17.26 -43.37 -43.45
CA PRO A 68 16.03 -42.76 -42.94
C PRO A 68 15.18 -43.75 -42.15
N PHE A 69 15.61 -44.28 -41.00
CA PHE A 69 14.69 -44.94 -40.06
C PHE A 69 15.28 -44.91 -38.64
N LEU A 70 14.45 -44.54 -37.65
CA LEU A 70 14.71 -44.42 -36.21
C LEU A 70 15.24 -43.05 -35.72
N PHE A 71 14.38 -42.03 -35.79
CA PHE A 71 14.34 -41.01 -34.73
C PHE A 71 12.99 -41.14 -34.03
N SER A 72 13.01 -41.47 -32.73
CA SER A 72 11.79 -41.48 -31.91
C SER A 72 11.24 -40.05 -31.83
N ILE A 73 9.92 -39.94 -31.97
CA ILE A 73 9.12 -38.74 -31.70
C ILE A 73 9.49 -38.10 -30.34
N ASP A 74 9.99 -38.89 -29.39
CA ASP A 74 10.41 -38.43 -28.07
C ASP A 74 11.63 -37.51 -28.08
N LEU A 75 12.59 -37.70 -29.00
CA LEU A 75 13.80 -36.87 -29.05
C LEU A 75 13.51 -35.50 -29.67
N ILE A 76 12.58 -35.46 -30.63
CA ILE A 76 12.07 -34.22 -31.24
C ILE A 76 11.23 -33.47 -30.21
N ASN A 77 10.37 -34.15 -29.46
CA ASN A 77 9.59 -33.56 -28.38
C ASN A 77 10.48 -33.06 -27.23
N LEU A 78 11.59 -33.74 -26.91
CA LEU A 78 12.56 -33.28 -25.92
C LEU A 78 13.31 -32.02 -26.40
N CYS A 79 13.74 -31.99 -27.67
CA CYS A 79 14.33 -30.80 -28.26
C CYS A 79 13.35 -29.62 -28.34
N PHE A 80 12.07 -29.86 -28.66
CA PHE A 80 11.02 -28.84 -28.62
C PHE A 80 10.74 -28.34 -27.20
N ARG A 81 10.74 -29.23 -26.19
CA ARG A 81 10.59 -28.84 -24.77
C ARG A 81 11.79 -28.05 -24.27
N VAL A 82 13.01 -28.45 -24.63
CA VAL A 82 14.22 -27.73 -24.25
C VAL A 82 14.32 -26.38 -24.99
N LEU A 83 13.95 -26.32 -26.27
CA LEU A 83 13.90 -25.07 -27.02
C LEU A 83 12.75 -24.16 -26.58
N SER A 84 11.60 -24.68 -26.17
CA SER A 84 10.53 -23.88 -25.57
C SER A 84 10.90 -23.40 -24.17
N THR A 85 11.61 -24.21 -23.38
CA THR A 85 12.12 -23.78 -22.07
C THR A 85 13.22 -22.71 -22.23
N ILE A 86 14.10 -22.84 -23.22
CA ILE A 86 15.14 -21.84 -23.52
C ILE A 86 14.53 -20.58 -24.16
N ALA A 87 13.49 -20.69 -24.99
CA ALA A 87 12.77 -19.54 -25.55
C ALA A 87 11.94 -18.81 -24.48
N VAL A 88 11.34 -19.53 -23.52
CA VAL A 88 10.71 -18.96 -22.31
C VAL A 88 11.76 -18.30 -21.40
N CYS A 89 12.98 -18.84 -21.34
CA CYS A 89 14.10 -18.21 -20.62
C CYS A 89 14.81 -17.08 -21.39
N ALA A 90 14.52 -16.89 -22.68
CA ALA A 90 15.12 -15.84 -23.52
C ALA A 90 14.11 -14.73 -23.89
N ALA A 91 12.81 -15.00 -23.79
CA ALA A 91 11.75 -13.99 -23.85
C ALA A 91 11.65 -13.15 -22.56
N SER A 92 12.31 -13.58 -21.47
CA SER A 92 12.50 -12.79 -20.24
C SER A 92 13.54 -11.66 -20.37
N ALA A 93 14.05 -11.37 -21.57
CA ALA A 93 15.04 -10.33 -21.81
C ALA A 93 14.48 -8.88 -21.83
N ASN A 94 13.21 -8.69 -21.48
CA ASN A 94 12.67 -7.39 -21.05
C ASN A 94 12.24 -7.46 -19.58
N ALA A 95 13.09 -8.06 -18.71
CA ALA A 95 12.87 -7.99 -17.29
C ALA A 95 12.77 -6.51 -16.88
N PHE A 96 11.71 -6.17 -16.15
CA PHE A 96 11.60 -4.87 -15.51
C PHE A 96 12.81 -4.70 -14.57
N GLU A 97 13.69 -3.74 -14.89
CA GLU A 97 14.85 -3.38 -14.08
C GLU A 97 14.76 -1.89 -13.74
N TRP A 98 14.83 -1.57 -12.46
CA TRP A 98 14.63 -0.23 -11.95
C TRP A 98 15.61 0.09 -10.84
N THR A 99 16.20 1.29 -10.86
CA THR A 99 17.12 1.76 -9.82
C THR A 99 16.59 3.06 -9.22
N TRP A 100 16.76 3.20 -7.90
CA TRP A 100 16.22 4.34 -7.17
C TRP A 100 17.11 4.71 -5.97
N PRO A 101 17.35 6.00 -5.70
CA PRO A 101 18.14 6.41 -4.53
C PRO A 101 17.44 6.02 -3.22
N LYS A 102 18.21 5.56 -2.23
CA LYS A 102 17.68 5.19 -0.90
C LYS A 102 17.04 6.38 -0.18
N VAL A 103 17.75 7.51 -0.19
CA VAL A 103 17.26 8.82 0.26
C VAL A 103 17.58 9.79 -0.87
N SER A 104 16.64 10.65 -1.25
CA SER A 104 16.96 11.75 -2.15
C SER A 104 17.72 12.83 -1.38
N ASP A 105 18.86 13.29 -1.90
CA ASP A 105 19.77 14.25 -1.23
C ASP A 105 19.08 15.58 -0.82
N GLU A 106 17.95 15.90 -1.46
CA GLU A 106 16.92 16.82 -0.96
C GLU A 106 15.54 16.16 -1.12
N PRO A 107 14.52 16.49 -0.30
CA PRO A 107 13.16 16.06 -0.60
C PRO A 107 12.83 16.52 -2.03
N ILE A 108 12.51 15.57 -2.92
CA ILE A 108 12.23 15.84 -4.35
C ILE A 108 11.28 17.04 -4.50
N TYR A 109 10.38 17.17 -3.52
CA TYR A 109 9.50 18.30 -3.33
C TYR A 109 9.56 18.75 -1.86
N PRO A 110 10.05 19.97 -1.54
CA PRO A 110 10.13 20.43 -0.16
C PRO A 110 8.73 20.64 0.44
N PRO A 111 8.59 20.52 1.78
CA PRO A 111 7.38 20.92 2.48
C PRO A 111 6.98 22.35 2.12
N ASN A 112 5.69 22.60 1.94
CA ASN A 112 5.16 23.92 1.58
C ASN A 112 4.04 24.38 2.51
N GLY A 113 3.83 23.65 3.61
CA GLY A 113 2.78 23.88 4.59
C GLY A 113 3.28 24.25 5.99
N TYR A 114 2.32 24.35 6.92
CA TYR A 114 2.58 24.57 8.34
C TYR A 114 2.71 23.21 9.04
N ASN A 115 3.85 22.98 9.68
CA ASN A 115 4.07 21.84 10.56
C ASN A 115 3.69 22.25 11.99
N MET A 116 2.88 21.43 12.67
CA MET A 116 2.60 21.62 14.09
C MET A 116 3.92 21.72 14.89
N PRO A 117 4.07 22.68 15.83
CA PRO A 117 5.26 22.75 16.67
C PRO A 117 5.44 21.45 17.44
N THR A 118 6.59 20.81 17.28
CA THR A 118 6.87 19.49 17.85
C THR A 118 7.42 19.67 19.26
N LYS A 119 6.67 19.18 20.24
CA LYS A 119 7.14 18.94 21.60
C LYS A 119 6.76 17.52 21.97
N GLY A 120 7.70 16.79 22.57
CA GLY A 120 7.39 15.51 23.18
C GLY A 120 6.35 15.67 24.29
N PRO A 121 5.74 14.57 24.75
CA PRO A 121 4.85 14.64 25.89
C PRO A 121 5.63 15.09 27.14
N VAL A 122 4.93 15.67 28.12
CA VAL A 122 5.56 16.00 29.40
C VAL A 122 5.92 14.69 30.09
N ASP A 123 7.21 14.46 30.34
CA ASP A 123 7.67 13.24 30.99
C ASP A 123 6.98 13.03 32.36
N ASN A 124 6.63 11.78 32.65
CA ASN A 124 5.86 11.35 33.83
C ASN A 124 4.45 11.98 33.98
N SER A 125 3.90 12.61 32.94
CA SER A 125 2.51 13.07 32.98
C SER A 125 1.51 11.90 32.99
N THR A 126 0.31 12.16 33.53
CA THR A 126 -0.78 11.18 33.61
C THR A 126 -1.98 11.65 32.79
N TYR A 127 -2.53 10.75 31.98
CA TYR A 127 -3.78 10.92 31.23
C TYR A 127 -4.77 9.82 31.60
N GLU A 128 -6.07 10.04 31.39
CA GLU A 128 -7.04 8.94 31.49
C GLU A 128 -6.77 7.89 30.41
N TYR A 129 -6.58 8.34 29.17
CA TYR A 129 -6.33 7.48 28.02
C TYR A 129 -5.06 7.90 27.29
N ILE A 130 -4.24 6.92 26.94
CA ILE A 130 -3.13 7.09 26.01
C ILE A 130 -3.45 6.31 24.74
N VAL A 131 -3.51 6.98 23.59
CA VAL A 131 -3.72 6.38 22.27
C VAL A 131 -2.39 6.39 21.52
N VAL A 132 -1.90 5.20 21.15
CA VAL A 132 -0.59 5.00 20.51
C VAL A 132 -0.78 4.75 19.01
N GLY A 133 -0.42 5.72 18.18
CA GLY A 133 -0.60 5.70 16.74
C GLY A 133 -1.83 6.49 16.30
N SER A 134 -1.63 7.46 15.40
CA SER A 134 -2.66 8.40 14.94
C SER A 134 -3.28 8.03 13.60
N GLY A 135 -3.18 6.77 13.18
CA GLY A 135 -3.81 6.28 11.97
C GLY A 135 -5.35 6.29 12.00
N PRO A 136 -5.99 5.67 11.00
CA PRO A 136 -7.45 5.54 10.93
C PRO A 136 -8.14 4.99 12.18
N GLY A 137 -7.45 4.15 12.97
CA GLY A 137 -7.96 3.62 14.22
C GLY A 137 -7.85 4.60 15.38
N GLY A 138 -6.66 5.18 15.60
CA GLY A 138 -6.37 5.97 16.81
C GLY A 138 -6.85 7.42 16.76
N SER A 139 -6.77 8.08 15.60
CA SER A 139 -7.12 9.51 15.50
C SER A 139 -8.60 9.80 15.81
N PRO A 140 -9.59 9.16 15.15
CA PRO A 140 -10.99 9.42 15.46
C PRO A 140 -11.35 9.02 16.89
N LEU A 141 -10.77 7.93 17.39
CA LEU A 141 -10.95 7.46 18.76
C LEU A 141 -10.49 8.49 19.79
N ALA A 142 -9.26 8.98 19.68
CA ALA A 142 -8.71 9.99 20.59
C ALA A 142 -9.56 11.27 20.60
N ALA A 143 -9.98 11.73 19.41
CA ALA A 143 -10.86 12.87 19.26
C ALA A 143 -12.22 12.64 19.94
N ARG A 144 -12.84 11.48 19.76
CA ARG A 144 -14.14 11.13 20.39
C ARG A 144 -14.05 11.04 21.92
N LEU A 145 -12.99 10.44 22.46
CA LEU A 145 -12.76 10.38 23.90
C LEU A 145 -12.61 11.79 24.50
N ALA A 146 -11.85 12.66 23.85
CA ALA A 146 -11.69 14.05 24.29
C ALA A 146 -13.00 14.87 24.18
N LEU A 147 -13.78 14.66 23.12
CA LEU A 147 -15.11 15.25 22.98
C LEU A 147 -16.08 14.80 24.08
N ALA A 148 -15.91 13.59 24.60
CA ALA A 148 -16.66 13.06 25.75
C ALA A 148 -16.14 13.59 27.11
N GLY A 149 -15.10 14.43 27.13
CA GLY A 149 -14.61 15.12 28.32
C GLY A 149 -13.42 14.45 29.01
N HIS A 150 -12.91 13.34 28.47
CA HIS A 150 -11.74 12.65 29.00
C HIS A 150 -10.44 13.36 28.64
N SER A 151 -9.44 13.21 29.50
CA SER A 151 -8.05 13.57 29.23
C SER A 151 -7.37 12.51 28.36
N VAL A 152 -6.88 12.92 27.20
CA VAL A 152 -6.33 12.01 26.19
C VAL A 152 -4.99 12.53 25.70
N LEU A 153 -4.00 11.63 25.66
CA LEU A 153 -2.75 11.84 24.93
C LEU A 153 -2.78 10.96 23.67
N LEU A 154 -2.73 11.59 22.49
CA LEU A 154 -2.50 10.91 21.22
C LEU A 154 -1.03 10.99 20.86
N ILE A 155 -0.35 9.86 20.76
CA ILE A 155 1.08 9.77 20.46
C ILE A 155 1.27 9.23 19.04
N ASP A 156 2.14 9.85 18.25
CA ASP A 156 2.57 9.33 16.95
C ASP A 156 4.09 9.46 16.77
N ALA A 157 4.70 8.47 16.14
CA ALA A 157 6.12 8.48 15.81
C ALA A 157 6.46 9.48 14.68
N GLY A 158 5.47 9.84 13.87
CA GLY A 158 5.60 10.70 12.71
C GLY A 158 5.41 12.19 12.99
N GLU A 159 5.64 12.97 11.93
CA GLU A 159 5.48 14.42 11.87
C GLU A 159 4.08 14.81 11.37
N ASP A 160 3.78 16.11 11.32
CA ASP A 160 2.58 16.63 10.66
C ASP A 160 2.94 17.26 9.32
N HIS A 161 2.52 16.61 8.23
CA HIS A 161 2.70 17.06 6.84
C HIS A 161 1.39 17.10 6.05
N GLY A 162 0.22 17.11 6.72
CA GLY A 162 -1.07 17.05 6.01
C GLY A 162 -1.40 18.27 5.15
N THR A 163 -0.60 19.34 5.28
CA THR A 163 -0.71 20.55 4.44
C THR A 163 0.28 20.59 3.28
N ASP A 164 1.14 19.58 3.15
CA ASP A 164 2.06 19.49 2.03
C ASP A 164 1.31 19.05 0.75
N ARG A 165 1.69 19.63 -0.40
CA ARG A 165 0.98 19.43 -1.67
C ARG A 165 0.86 17.97 -2.11
N GLN A 166 1.87 17.14 -1.83
CA GLN A 166 1.89 15.71 -2.14
C GLN A 166 0.77 14.98 -1.41
N VAL A 167 0.50 15.40 -0.18
CA VAL A 167 -0.51 14.81 0.71
C VAL A 167 -1.89 15.36 0.36
N GLN A 168 -2.01 16.67 0.15
CA GLN A 168 -3.29 17.33 -0.09
C GLN A 168 -3.95 16.95 -1.42
N VAL A 169 -3.16 16.84 -2.49
CA VAL A 169 -3.67 16.67 -3.85
C VAL A 169 -4.00 15.20 -4.13
N PRO A 170 -5.27 14.84 -4.42
CA PRO A 170 -5.68 13.44 -4.64
C PRO A 170 -4.84 12.66 -5.65
N ALA A 171 -4.48 13.26 -6.80
CA ALA A 171 -3.70 12.60 -7.85
C ALA A 171 -2.25 12.32 -7.46
N LEU A 172 -1.75 12.95 -6.39
CA LEU A 172 -0.37 12.79 -5.92
C LEU A 172 -0.24 11.73 -4.81
N HIS A 173 -1.28 10.94 -4.54
CA HIS A 173 -1.21 9.89 -3.53
C HIS A 173 -0.05 8.88 -3.72
N PRO A 174 0.40 8.49 -4.95
CA PRO A 174 1.57 7.64 -5.09
C PRO A 174 2.83 8.36 -4.60
N TYR A 175 2.97 9.66 -4.91
CA TYR A 175 4.08 10.50 -4.48
C TYR A 175 4.06 10.75 -2.97
N ALA A 176 2.88 10.87 -2.34
CA ALA A 176 2.77 10.95 -0.89
C ALA A 176 3.36 9.70 -0.20
N SER A 177 3.18 8.52 -0.79
CA SER A 177 3.69 7.28 -0.20
C SER A 177 5.23 7.16 -0.24
N GLU A 178 5.87 7.91 -1.14
CA GLU A 178 7.33 7.99 -1.29
C GLU A 178 7.89 9.34 -0.85
N TYR A 179 7.09 10.14 -0.16
CA TYR A 179 7.49 11.45 0.34
C TYR A 179 8.29 11.29 1.64
N ASN A 180 9.60 11.57 1.59
CA ASN A 180 10.56 11.36 2.69
C ASN A 180 10.03 11.73 4.09
N PRO A 181 9.35 12.87 4.29
CA PRO A 181 8.91 13.27 5.62
C PRO A 181 7.84 12.38 6.28
N ILE A 182 7.12 11.59 5.48
CA ILE A 182 6.03 10.73 5.98
C ILE A 182 6.19 9.26 5.62
N ARG A 183 7.07 8.89 4.67
CA ARG A 183 7.17 7.51 4.20
C ARG A 183 7.86 6.61 5.22
N TRP A 184 7.32 5.41 5.36
CA TRP A 184 7.96 4.27 6.01
C TRP A 184 8.08 3.13 5.00
N ASP A 185 9.32 2.70 4.77
CA ASP A 185 9.70 1.67 3.82
C ASP A 185 9.80 0.31 4.55
N PHE A 186 8.68 -0.40 4.64
CA PHE A 186 8.72 -1.81 4.99
C PHE A 186 9.07 -2.63 3.76
N PHE A 187 9.91 -3.65 3.95
CA PHE A 187 10.17 -4.65 2.92
C PHE A 187 9.63 -6.00 3.39
N VAL A 188 8.71 -6.55 2.62
CA VAL A 188 7.94 -7.75 2.98
C VAL A 188 8.30 -8.90 2.06
N ASP A 189 7.94 -10.11 2.48
CA ASP A 189 7.93 -11.27 1.61
C ASP A 189 6.50 -11.71 1.31
N HIS A 190 6.14 -11.78 0.03
CA HIS A 190 4.91 -12.42 -0.38
C HIS A 190 4.96 -13.94 -0.13
N TYR A 191 6.13 -14.56 -0.34
CA TYR A 191 6.35 -16.01 -0.19
C TYR A 191 7.49 -16.29 0.78
N ALA A 192 7.36 -17.34 1.59
CA ALA A 192 8.46 -17.86 2.41
C ALA A 192 9.46 -18.68 1.57
N ASP A 193 8.99 -19.30 0.48
CA ASP A 193 9.82 -19.98 -0.51
C ASP A 193 10.63 -18.95 -1.31
N GLU A 194 11.95 -19.00 -1.15
CA GLU A 194 12.87 -18.03 -1.79
C GLU A 194 12.91 -18.16 -3.31
N GLU A 195 12.63 -19.34 -3.87
CA GLU A 195 12.67 -19.53 -5.32
C GLU A 195 11.44 -18.90 -5.97
N GLN A 196 10.26 -19.00 -5.37
CA GLN A 196 9.07 -18.25 -5.79
C GLN A 196 9.22 -16.75 -5.49
N ALA A 197 9.76 -16.36 -4.33
CA ALA A 197 9.91 -14.95 -3.97
C ALA A 197 10.82 -14.17 -4.95
N LYS A 198 11.90 -14.79 -5.45
CA LYS A 198 12.81 -14.16 -6.44
C LYS A 198 12.20 -13.96 -7.82
N ARG A 199 11.03 -14.56 -8.10
CA ARG A 199 10.32 -14.37 -9.38
C ARG A 199 9.50 -13.09 -9.39
N ASP A 200 9.31 -12.43 -8.25
CA ASP A 200 8.61 -11.17 -8.17
C ASP A 200 9.47 -10.05 -8.76
N SER A 201 9.02 -9.44 -9.86
CA SER A 201 9.74 -8.35 -10.54
C SER A 201 9.95 -7.10 -9.64
N LYS A 202 9.19 -6.99 -8.55
CA LYS A 202 9.26 -5.89 -7.57
C LYS A 202 10.22 -6.18 -6.43
N MET A 203 10.81 -7.38 -6.39
CA MET A 203 11.82 -7.74 -5.40
C MET A 203 12.93 -6.70 -5.40
N SER A 204 13.16 -6.09 -4.24
CA SER A 204 14.10 -4.99 -4.07
C SER A 204 15.36 -5.44 -3.35
N TYR A 205 16.48 -4.87 -3.78
CA TYR A 205 17.82 -5.14 -3.30
C TYR A 205 18.52 -3.82 -2.99
N LEU A 206 19.36 -3.80 -1.95
CA LEU A 206 20.29 -2.71 -1.70
C LEU A 206 21.60 -3.03 -2.40
N THR A 207 21.97 -2.21 -3.38
CA THR A 207 23.20 -2.38 -4.16
C THR A 207 24.45 -1.98 -3.37
N PRO A 208 25.66 -2.38 -3.79
CA PRO A 208 26.90 -1.92 -3.18
C PRO A 208 27.11 -0.39 -3.25
N SER A 209 26.47 0.32 -4.19
CA SER A 209 26.49 1.79 -4.27
C SER A 209 25.54 2.46 -3.27
N GLY A 210 24.69 1.69 -2.57
CA GLY A 210 23.72 2.22 -1.60
C GLY A 210 22.36 2.61 -2.22
N GLU A 211 22.13 2.30 -3.50
CA GLU A 211 20.86 2.50 -4.19
C GLU A 211 19.95 1.26 -4.07
N TYR A 212 18.64 1.48 -4.15
CA TYR A 212 17.70 0.39 -4.38
C TYR A 212 17.74 -0.06 -5.84
N TYR A 213 17.76 -1.36 -6.05
CA TYR A 213 17.51 -2.01 -7.33
C TYR A 213 16.28 -2.90 -7.20
N SER A 214 15.34 -2.81 -8.14
CA SER A 214 14.17 -3.67 -8.24
C SER A 214 14.19 -4.40 -9.59
N GLY A 215 14.03 -5.71 -9.55
CA GLY A 215 14.08 -6.56 -10.74
C GLY A 215 14.64 -7.94 -10.47
N LEU A 216 14.67 -8.78 -11.51
CA LEU A 216 15.05 -10.20 -11.40
C LEU A 216 16.56 -10.44 -11.42
N ASN A 217 17.37 -9.45 -11.83
CA ASN A 217 18.81 -9.60 -12.07
C ASN A 217 19.65 -8.58 -11.27
N PRO A 218 19.64 -8.64 -9.93
CA PRO A 218 20.35 -7.64 -9.12
C PRO A 218 21.86 -7.61 -9.38
N PRO A 219 22.50 -6.43 -9.31
CA PRO A 219 23.96 -6.32 -9.40
C PRO A 219 24.67 -7.23 -8.38
N GLU A 220 25.85 -7.75 -8.75
CA GLU A 220 26.65 -8.59 -7.86
C GLU A 220 26.95 -7.89 -6.53
N GLY A 221 26.82 -8.61 -5.41
CA GLY A 221 27.03 -8.07 -4.08
C GLY A 221 25.83 -7.33 -3.48
N SER A 222 24.71 -7.23 -4.20
CA SER A 222 23.48 -6.60 -3.66
C SER A 222 22.84 -7.46 -2.56
N VAL A 223 22.26 -6.79 -1.56
CA VAL A 223 21.59 -7.42 -0.41
C VAL A 223 20.09 -7.39 -0.62
N ARG A 224 19.44 -8.58 -0.65
CA ARG A 224 17.98 -8.71 -0.75
C ARG A 224 17.29 -7.97 0.41
N LYS A 225 16.28 -7.17 0.09
CA LYS A 225 15.42 -6.49 1.07
C LYS A 225 14.06 -7.15 1.17
N GLY A 226 13.39 -7.37 0.05
CA GLY A 226 11.97 -7.78 -0.03
C GLY A 226 11.22 -6.90 -1.03
N VAL A 227 9.91 -7.03 -1.09
CA VAL A 227 9.03 -6.13 -1.87
C VAL A 227 8.67 -4.92 -1.02
N LEU A 228 8.71 -3.72 -1.59
CA LEU A 228 8.34 -2.51 -0.86
C LEU A 228 6.86 -2.56 -0.48
N TYR A 229 6.57 -2.26 0.77
CA TYR A 229 5.23 -2.13 1.31
C TYR A 229 5.11 -0.76 1.99
N PRO A 230 4.70 0.30 1.24
CA PRO A 230 4.70 1.65 1.76
C PRO A 230 3.74 1.80 2.93
N ARG A 231 4.23 2.35 4.04
CA ARG A 231 3.45 2.79 5.21
C ARG A 231 3.79 4.24 5.52
N THR A 232 3.17 4.79 6.57
CA THR A 232 3.32 6.20 6.91
C THR A 232 3.60 6.41 8.39
N GLY A 233 4.63 7.20 8.67
CA GLY A 233 4.86 7.85 9.95
C GLY A 233 4.46 9.32 9.87
N ALA A 234 3.17 9.60 10.06
CA ALA A 234 2.65 10.96 10.11
C ALA A 234 1.33 11.03 10.87
N LEU A 235 0.97 12.23 11.36
CA LEU A 235 -0.34 12.49 11.93
C LEU A 235 -1.46 12.11 10.94
N GLY A 236 -2.33 11.18 11.32
CA GLY A 236 -3.38 10.61 10.46
C GLY A 236 -3.01 9.27 9.82
N GLY A 237 -1.76 8.82 9.95
CA GLY A 237 -1.24 7.55 9.44
C GLY A 237 -1.49 7.34 7.94
N CYS A 238 -1.92 6.13 7.57
CA CYS A 238 -2.09 5.77 6.16
C CYS A 238 -3.10 6.64 5.40
N ALA A 239 -3.97 7.37 6.10
CA ALA A 239 -4.89 8.31 5.48
C ALA A 239 -4.18 9.49 4.79
N GLN A 240 -2.90 9.75 5.07
CA GLN A 240 -2.11 10.81 4.42
C GLN A 240 -1.56 10.40 3.04
N HIS A 241 -1.51 9.11 2.69
CA HIS A 241 -0.93 8.65 1.42
C HIS A 241 -1.79 7.63 0.65
N ASN A 242 -2.84 7.07 1.27
CA ASN A 242 -3.70 6.11 0.59
C ASN A 242 -4.37 6.71 -0.65
N ALA A 243 -4.96 5.84 -1.49
CA ALA A 243 -5.69 6.22 -2.69
C ALA A 243 -7.07 6.89 -2.42
N LEU A 244 -7.37 7.31 -1.18
CA LEU A 244 -8.59 8.01 -0.78
C LEU A 244 -9.91 7.21 -0.89
N THR A 245 -9.92 6.00 -1.46
CA THR A 245 -11.13 5.18 -1.69
C THR A 245 -11.94 4.90 -0.42
N MET A 246 -13.25 5.19 -0.46
CA MET A 246 -14.21 5.02 0.64
C MET A 246 -15.38 4.12 0.22
N ILE A 247 -15.15 2.81 0.25
CA ILE A 247 -16.16 1.77 -0.03
C ILE A 247 -16.48 1.02 1.25
N LEU A 248 -17.77 0.84 1.55
CA LEU A 248 -18.22 0.07 2.71
C LEU A 248 -17.84 -1.41 2.56
N PRO A 249 -17.50 -2.10 3.67
CA PRO A 249 -17.48 -3.56 3.66
C PRO A 249 -18.88 -4.12 3.46
N THR A 250 -18.97 -5.41 3.12
CA THR A 250 -20.25 -6.09 2.98
C THR A 250 -20.89 -6.28 4.36
N GLU A 251 -22.20 -6.54 4.41
CA GLU A 251 -22.88 -6.83 5.66
C GLU A 251 -22.33 -8.10 6.33
N ASN A 252 -21.89 -9.09 5.53
CA ASN A 252 -21.35 -10.35 6.05
C ASN A 252 -20.04 -10.16 6.79
N ASP A 253 -19.18 -9.22 6.39
CA ASP A 253 -17.95 -8.90 7.15
C ASP A 253 -18.26 -8.57 8.63
N TRP A 254 -19.34 -7.84 8.88
CA TRP A 254 -19.78 -7.47 10.23
C TRP A 254 -20.53 -8.60 10.93
N ASN A 255 -21.48 -9.23 10.24
CA ASN A 255 -22.30 -10.32 10.80
C ASN A 255 -21.44 -11.54 11.17
N ASN A 256 -20.32 -11.76 10.46
CA ASN A 256 -19.36 -12.80 10.80
C ASN A 256 -18.67 -12.53 12.14
N ILE A 257 -18.32 -11.27 12.46
CA ILE A 257 -17.77 -10.91 13.77
C ILE A 257 -18.82 -11.11 14.87
N ALA A 258 -20.08 -10.70 14.63
CA ALA A 258 -21.16 -10.92 15.58
C ALA A 258 -21.38 -12.41 15.87
N THR A 259 -21.40 -13.23 14.81
CA THR A 259 -21.54 -14.69 14.94
C THR A 259 -20.35 -15.32 15.66
N LEU A 260 -19.13 -14.91 15.32
CA LEU A 260 -17.89 -15.41 15.92
C LEU A 260 -17.82 -15.12 17.42
N THR A 261 -18.28 -13.94 17.84
CA THR A 261 -18.13 -13.47 19.22
C THR A 261 -19.38 -13.65 20.07
N GLY A 262 -20.54 -13.87 19.46
CA GLY A 262 -21.84 -13.81 20.13
C GLY A 262 -22.29 -12.38 20.49
N ASP A 263 -21.58 -11.35 20.02
CA ASP A 263 -21.89 -9.94 20.31
C ASP A 263 -22.66 -9.28 19.16
N ASP A 264 -23.98 -9.24 19.31
CA ASP A 264 -24.92 -8.65 18.35
C ASP A 264 -24.65 -7.16 18.04
N SER A 265 -23.89 -6.45 18.88
CA SER A 265 -23.50 -5.06 18.59
C SER A 265 -22.62 -4.95 17.33
N TRP A 266 -22.03 -6.06 16.86
CA TRP A 266 -21.28 -6.13 15.60
C TRP A 266 -22.14 -6.37 14.38
N MET A 267 -23.44 -6.68 14.51
CA MET A 267 -24.31 -6.90 13.35
C MET A 267 -24.30 -5.70 12.39
N ALA A 268 -24.34 -5.93 11.08
CA ALA A 268 -24.19 -4.89 10.06
C ALA A 268 -25.17 -3.71 10.23
N LYS A 269 -26.43 -4.01 10.60
CA LYS A 269 -27.46 -3.01 10.92
C LYS A 269 -27.02 -2.03 12.03
N ASN A 270 -26.26 -2.51 13.01
CA ASN A 270 -25.73 -1.72 14.12
C ASN A 270 -24.48 -0.98 13.70
N MET A 271 -23.65 -1.57 12.84
CA MET A 271 -22.43 -0.94 12.33
C MET A 271 -22.71 0.23 11.38
N ARG A 272 -23.83 0.20 10.65
CA ARG A 272 -24.22 1.29 9.72
C ARG A 272 -24.29 2.66 10.38
N LYS A 273 -24.74 2.74 11.64
CA LYS A 273 -24.83 4.01 12.39
C LYS A 273 -23.46 4.70 12.53
N TYR A 274 -22.37 3.94 12.61
CA TYR A 274 -21.02 4.51 12.73
C TYR A 274 -20.57 5.12 11.40
N PHE A 275 -20.92 4.51 10.27
CA PHE A 275 -20.72 5.10 8.96
C PHE A 275 -21.50 6.42 8.83
N GLU A 276 -22.80 6.43 9.17
CA GLU A 276 -23.61 7.64 9.13
C GLU A 276 -23.09 8.73 10.09
N ARG A 277 -22.48 8.35 11.22
CA ARG A 277 -21.91 9.30 12.19
C ARG A 277 -20.61 9.94 11.71
N LEU A 278 -19.74 9.18 11.04
CA LEU A 278 -18.44 9.66 10.58
C LEU A 278 -18.54 10.41 9.25
N GLU A 279 -19.49 10.05 8.39
CA GLU A 279 -19.57 10.58 7.03
C GLU A 279 -20.18 11.99 6.98
N ARG A 280 -19.60 12.80 6.10
CA ARG A 280 -20.18 14.02 5.54
C ARG A 280 -20.24 13.89 4.03
N ASN A 281 -21.30 13.27 3.55
CA ASN A 281 -21.51 12.96 2.15
C ASN A 281 -21.74 14.23 1.32
N ARG A 282 -21.07 14.31 0.17
CA ARG A 282 -21.19 15.42 -0.79
C ARG A 282 -21.56 14.98 -2.21
N TYR A 283 -21.96 13.72 -2.40
CA TYR A 283 -22.21 13.15 -3.73
C TYR A 283 -23.63 12.60 -3.93
N VAL A 284 -24.42 12.42 -2.86
CA VAL A 284 -25.87 12.16 -2.94
C VAL A 284 -26.69 13.25 -2.23
N PRO A 285 -27.99 13.44 -2.56
CA PRO A 285 -28.84 14.39 -1.86
C PRO A 285 -29.02 14.08 -0.38
N SER A 286 -29.12 15.11 0.47
CA SER A 286 -29.25 14.95 1.94
C SER A 286 -30.53 14.26 2.43
N SER A 287 -31.49 14.01 1.53
CA SER A 287 -32.70 13.25 1.81
C SER A 287 -32.51 11.74 1.72
N PHE A 288 -31.35 11.26 1.25
CA PHE A 288 -31.06 9.83 1.11
C PHE A 288 -30.76 9.21 2.49
N VAL A 289 -31.43 8.09 2.78
CA VAL A 289 -31.19 7.29 3.99
C VAL A 289 -29.90 6.49 3.82
N GLY A 290 -29.22 6.16 4.92
CA GLY A 290 -28.02 5.33 4.90
C GLY A 290 -26.70 6.12 4.87
N HIS A 291 -26.75 7.45 4.80
CA HIS A 291 -25.58 8.33 4.71
C HIS A 291 -25.53 9.36 5.83
N GLY A 292 -24.30 9.76 6.16
CA GLY A 292 -24.02 10.87 7.06
C GLY A 292 -23.85 12.19 6.31
N PHE A 293 -24.32 13.30 6.88
CA PHE A 293 -24.20 14.64 6.28
C PHE A 293 -23.54 15.68 7.19
N SER A 294 -23.05 15.26 8.37
CA SER A 294 -22.52 16.15 9.40
C SER A 294 -21.25 15.64 10.07
N GLY A 295 -20.78 14.43 9.70
CA GLY A 295 -19.58 13.83 10.25
C GLY A 295 -18.30 14.58 9.91
N TRP A 296 -17.16 14.02 10.33
CA TRP A 296 -15.85 14.63 10.11
C TRP A 296 -15.20 14.22 8.79
N LEU A 297 -15.55 13.05 8.24
CA LEU A 297 -15.00 12.53 7.00
C LEU A 297 -15.82 13.02 5.81
N GLU A 298 -15.28 13.98 5.04
CA GLU A 298 -15.95 14.40 3.81
C GLU A 298 -15.72 13.38 2.69
N THR A 299 -16.79 13.01 1.98
CA THR A 299 -16.74 12.06 0.86
C THR A 299 -17.31 12.67 -0.42
N ARG A 300 -16.60 12.51 -1.55
CA ARG A 300 -16.97 13.00 -2.88
C ARG A 300 -16.61 11.98 -3.96
N VAL A 301 -17.24 12.07 -5.12
CA VAL A 301 -16.84 11.32 -6.32
C VAL A 301 -16.03 12.19 -7.27
N THR A 302 -15.33 11.55 -8.20
CA THR A 302 -14.62 12.22 -9.30
C THR A 302 -15.60 13.08 -10.11
N PRO A 303 -15.25 14.32 -10.52
CA PRO A 303 -16.15 15.10 -11.37
C PRO A 303 -16.41 14.37 -12.70
N VAL A 304 -17.68 14.10 -13.02
CA VAL A 304 -18.10 13.41 -14.25
C VAL A 304 -17.59 14.11 -15.52
N LEU A 305 -17.40 15.44 -15.45
CA LEU A 305 -16.81 16.22 -16.54
C LEU A 305 -15.42 15.69 -16.94
N LEU A 306 -14.58 15.28 -16.00
CA LEU A 306 -13.24 14.75 -16.30
C LEU A 306 -13.31 13.41 -17.06
N ILE A 307 -14.38 12.64 -16.85
CA ILE A 307 -14.62 11.37 -17.54
C ILE A 307 -15.13 11.63 -18.96
N ALA A 308 -15.93 12.69 -19.14
CA ALA A 308 -16.52 13.06 -20.43
C ALA A 308 -15.56 13.82 -21.37
N GLU A 309 -14.61 14.59 -20.83
CA GLU A 309 -13.67 15.41 -21.62
C GLU A 309 -12.57 14.58 -22.30
N ASP A 310 -12.31 13.36 -21.84
CA ASP A 310 -11.31 12.46 -22.41
C ASP A 310 -11.96 11.26 -23.11
N LEU A 311 -11.92 11.29 -24.45
CA LEU A 311 -12.52 10.24 -25.28
C LEU A 311 -11.95 8.84 -25.01
N LYS A 312 -10.68 8.74 -24.55
CA LYS A 312 -10.09 7.44 -24.18
C LYS A 312 -10.72 6.92 -22.89
N VAL A 313 -10.91 7.77 -21.88
CA VAL A 313 -11.58 7.39 -20.63
C VAL A 313 -13.02 6.97 -20.91
N LEU A 314 -13.73 7.70 -21.76
CA LEU A 314 -15.09 7.34 -22.18
C LEU A 314 -15.15 5.96 -22.86
N SER A 315 -14.19 5.66 -23.75
CA SER A 315 -14.04 4.33 -24.36
C SER A 315 -13.84 3.23 -23.30
N LEU A 316 -12.98 3.47 -22.32
CA LEU A 316 -12.66 2.51 -21.26
C LEU A 316 -13.86 2.22 -20.35
N VAL A 317 -14.63 3.23 -19.95
CA VAL A 317 -15.87 3.03 -19.18
C VAL A 317 -16.88 2.20 -19.98
N THR A 318 -17.02 2.50 -21.28
CA THR A 318 -17.94 1.77 -22.17
C THR A 318 -17.51 0.31 -22.35
N ALA A 319 -16.20 0.06 -22.44
CA ALA A 319 -15.65 -1.29 -22.55
C ALA A 319 -15.90 -2.11 -21.28
N ALA A 320 -15.70 -1.52 -20.09
CA ALA A 320 -16.03 -2.14 -18.82
C ALA A 320 -17.53 -2.50 -18.75
N ALA A 321 -18.42 -1.58 -19.14
CA ALA A 321 -19.87 -1.82 -19.16
C ALA A 321 -20.26 -2.97 -20.09
N THR A 322 -19.66 -3.00 -21.29
CA THR A 322 -19.89 -4.06 -22.28
C THR A 322 -19.36 -5.41 -21.80
N ALA A 323 -18.19 -5.42 -21.15
CA ALA A 323 -17.58 -6.64 -20.62
C ALA A 323 -18.45 -7.33 -19.57
N MET A 324 -19.22 -6.56 -18.78
CA MET A 324 -20.15 -7.06 -17.76
C MET A 324 -21.49 -7.59 -18.32
N GLY A 325 -21.62 -7.78 -19.63
CA GLY A 325 -22.84 -8.33 -20.24
C GLY A 325 -24.05 -7.39 -20.17
N LYS A 326 -23.86 -6.15 -19.70
CA LYS A 326 -24.85 -5.08 -19.78
C LYS A 326 -24.91 -4.56 -21.23
N GLY A 327 -25.61 -5.31 -22.09
CA GLY A 327 -26.05 -4.83 -23.38
C GLY A 327 -27.04 -3.67 -23.21
N LEU A 328 -26.56 -2.46 -22.93
CA LEU A 328 -27.38 -1.26 -22.83
C LEU A 328 -27.13 -0.36 -24.05
N VAL A 329 -28.19 -0.29 -24.88
CA VAL A 329 -28.52 0.65 -25.97
C VAL A 329 -27.38 1.61 -26.37
N GLY A 330 -26.64 1.22 -27.41
CA GLY A 330 -25.46 1.90 -27.97
C GLY A 330 -25.68 3.29 -28.59
N GLY A 331 -26.67 4.06 -28.13
CA GLY A 331 -26.89 5.46 -28.54
C GLY A 331 -26.60 6.50 -27.46
N LEU A 332 -26.82 6.18 -26.17
CA LEU A 332 -26.74 7.16 -25.06
C LEU A 332 -25.41 7.12 -24.30
N LEU A 333 -24.66 6.02 -24.34
CA LEU A 333 -23.37 5.85 -23.64
C LEU A 333 -22.26 6.80 -24.11
N HIS A 334 -22.34 7.26 -25.37
CA HIS A 334 -21.41 8.25 -25.92
C HIS A 334 -21.79 9.70 -25.58
N THR A 335 -22.86 9.89 -24.82
CA THR A 335 -23.31 11.19 -24.35
C THR A 335 -23.02 11.33 -22.85
N VAL A 336 -22.76 12.55 -22.40
CA VAL A 336 -22.57 12.87 -20.98
C VAL A 336 -23.75 12.36 -20.14
N THR A 337 -24.96 12.41 -20.69
CA THR A 337 -26.20 11.99 -20.00
C THR A 337 -26.26 10.48 -19.74
N GLY A 338 -26.01 9.64 -20.74
CA GLY A 338 -26.06 8.17 -20.54
C GLY A 338 -24.91 7.64 -19.68
N LEU A 339 -23.74 8.28 -19.75
CA LEU A 339 -22.64 8.00 -18.83
C LEU A 339 -22.99 8.42 -17.40
N ALA A 340 -23.59 9.60 -17.22
CA ALA A 340 -24.03 10.07 -15.90
C ALA A 340 -25.06 9.12 -15.28
N GLU A 341 -26.01 8.58 -16.05
CA GLU A 341 -26.97 7.60 -15.52
C GLU A 341 -26.29 6.37 -14.93
N ILE A 342 -25.29 5.80 -15.60
CA ILE A 342 -24.54 4.64 -15.09
C ILE A 342 -23.67 5.03 -13.89
N LEU A 343 -23.05 6.20 -13.96
CA LEU A 343 -22.11 6.66 -12.94
C LEU A 343 -22.78 7.32 -11.73
N THR A 344 -24.10 7.55 -11.74
CA THR A 344 -24.86 8.02 -10.56
C THR A 344 -25.15 6.93 -9.53
N LEU A 345 -24.84 5.67 -9.85
CA LEU A 345 -24.99 4.56 -8.91
C LEU A 345 -24.06 4.75 -7.72
N ASP A 346 -24.63 4.67 -6.52
CA ASP A 346 -23.92 4.79 -5.26
C ASP A 346 -23.50 3.41 -4.77
N ILE A 347 -22.19 3.16 -4.69
CA ILE A 347 -21.64 1.90 -4.20
C ILE A 347 -21.90 1.69 -2.70
N ASN A 348 -22.17 2.74 -1.95
CA ASN A 348 -22.38 2.70 -0.50
C ASN A 348 -23.87 2.71 -0.10
N ASN A 349 -24.79 2.56 -1.05
CA ASN A 349 -26.23 2.65 -0.81
C ASN A 349 -26.72 1.63 0.26
N PRO A 350 -27.84 1.88 0.97
CA PRO A 350 -28.32 0.97 2.02
C PRO A 350 -29.22 -0.17 1.49
N THR A 351 -29.29 -0.42 0.18
CA THR A 351 -30.20 -1.43 -0.36
C THR A 351 -29.68 -2.84 -0.09
N LYS A 352 -30.60 -3.79 0.10
CA LYS A 352 -30.26 -5.21 0.30
C LYS A 352 -29.48 -5.83 -0.86
N SER A 353 -29.63 -5.28 -2.07
CA SER A 353 -28.93 -5.76 -3.26
C SER A 353 -27.51 -5.20 -3.40
N ARG A 354 -27.07 -4.24 -2.56
CA ARG A 354 -25.74 -3.64 -2.66
C ARG A 354 -24.64 -4.71 -2.70
N ASP A 355 -24.73 -5.70 -1.81
CA ASP A 355 -23.71 -6.74 -1.62
C ASP A 355 -23.86 -7.94 -2.56
N SER A 356 -24.74 -7.87 -3.56
CA SER A 356 -24.89 -8.92 -4.57
C SER A 356 -24.98 -8.38 -6.00
N ALA A 357 -25.03 -7.06 -6.17
CA ALA A 357 -25.19 -6.46 -7.48
C ALA A 357 -23.85 -6.31 -8.21
N GLU A 358 -23.82 -6.73 -9.48
CA GLU A 358 -22.69 -6.52 -10.38
C GLU A 358 -22.95 -5.29 -11.27
N LEU A 359 -22.67 -4.11 -10.71
CA LEU A 359 -22.83 -2.84 -11.43
C LEU A 359 -21.50 -2.08 -11.48
N ILE A 360 -21.46 -1.06 -12.33
CA ILE A 360 -20.40 -0.05 -12.37
C ILE A 360 -20.81 1.10 -11.49
N TYR A 361 -19.88 1.58 -10.68
CA TYR A 361 -20.08 2.68 -9.75
C TYR A 361 -19.00 3.73 -9.93
N GLN A 362 -19.34 4.99 -9.63
CA GLN A 362 -18.29 5.93 -9.23
C GLN A 362 -17.75 5.54 -7.86
N ILE A 363 -16.47 5.79 -7.66
CA ILE A 363 -15.80 5.48 -6.41
C ILE A 363 -15.78 6.73 -5.53
N PRO A 364 -16.43 6.70 -4.35
CA PRO A 364 -16.30 7.78 -3.38
C PRO A 364 -14.86 7.86 -2.85
N LEU A 365 -14.35 9.07 -2.76
CA LEU A 365 -13.04 9.41 -2.25
C LEU A 365 -13.19 10.32 -1.03
N SER A 366 -12.26 10.21 -0.09
CA SER A 366 -12.16 11.06 1.10
C SER A 366 -11.60 12.44 0.76
N MET A 367 -12.47 13.35 0.31
CA MET A 367 -12.11 14.69 -0.14
C MET A 367 -13.09 15.73 0.38
N ASP A 368 -12.58 16.92 0.71
CA ASP A 368 -13.36 18.05 1.20
C ASP A 368 -14.11 18.81 0.08
N GLY A 369 -14.72 19.94 0.44
CA GLY A 369 -15.46 20.81 -0.46
C GLY A 369 -14.66 21.38 -1.64
N ASP A 370 -13.32 21.37 -1.57
CA ASP A 370 -12.42 21.93 -2.56
C ASP A 370 -11.49 20.87 -3.19
N TYR A 371 -11.87 19.58 -3.12
CA TYR A 371 -11.10 18.46 -3.67
C TYR A 371 -9.69 18.34 -3.06
N VAL A 372 -9.55 18.71 -1.79
CA VAL A 372 -8.39 18.42 -0.95
C VAL A 372 -8.67 17.12 -0.20
N ARG A 373 -7.64 16.28 0.00
CA ARG A 373 -7.72 15.10 0.86
C ARG A 373 -8.37 15.45 2.21
N SER A 374 -9.41 14.71 2.59
CA SER A 374 -10.01 14.73 3.93
C SER A 374 -9.48 13.53 4.72
N SER A 375 -9.04 13.77 5.96
CA SER A 375 -8.35 12.74 6.73
C SER A 375 -8.68 12.84 8.23
N PRO A 376 -8.49 11.77 9.02
CA PRO A 376 -8.71 11.80 10.47
C PRO A 376 -7.79 12.78 11.20
N ARG A 377 -6.66 13.17 10.59
CA ARG A 377 -5.81 14.28 11.05
C ARG A 377 -6.62 15.56 11.24
N ASP A 378 -7.46 15.91 10.27
CA ASP A 378 -8.20 17.17 10.29
C ASP A 378 -9.18 17.20 11.48
N PHE A 379 -9.79 16.05 11.79
CA PHE A 379 -10.65 15.89 12.96
C PHE A 379 -9.88 16.04 14.28
N VAL A 380 -8.71 15.42 14.40
CA VAL A 380 -7.85 15.56 15.58
C VAL A 380 -7.43 17.01 15.79
N LEU A 381 -6.95 17.68 14.74
CA LEU A 381 -6.52 19.08 14.83
C LEU A 381 -7.68 20.01 15.16
N GLN A 382 -8.88 19.74 14.61
CA GLN A 382 -10.08 20.49 14.96
C GLN A 382 -10.42 20.36 16.45
N VAL A 383 -10.33 19.16 17.03
CA VAL A 383 -10.64 18.92 18.44
C VAL A 383 -9.55 19.47 19.36
N ALA A 384 -8.28 19.19 19.07
CA ALA A 384 -7.13 19.63 19.87
C ALA A 384 -6.96 21.16 19.85
N GLY A 385 -7.25 21.80 18.71
CA GLY A 385 -7.17 23.24 18.53
C GLY A 385 -8.40 24.04 18.97
N ALA A 386 -9.51 23.38 19.33
CA ALA A 386 -10.74 24.07 19.71
C ALA A 386 -10.55 24.85 21.02
N THR A 387 -10.96 26.13 21.04
CA THR A 387 -10.95 26.99 22.23
C THR A 387 -12.35 27.29 22.74
N ASN A 388 -12.49 27.51 24.05
CA ASN A 388 -13.72 28.07 24.61
C ASN A 388 -13.75 29.61 24.41
N LYS A 389 -14.83 30.27 24.86
CA LYS A 389 -14.99 31.73 24.75
C LYS A 389 -13.93 32.56 25.48
N TYR A 390 -13.12 31.95 26.34
CA TYR A 390 -12.03 32.59 27.09
C TYR A 390 -10.65 32.33 26.48
N GLY A 391 -10.58 31.66 25.32
CA GLY A 391 -9.33 31.38 24.61
C GLY A 391 -8.52 30.19 25.14
N SER A 392 -8.97 29.51 26.20
CA SER A 392 -8.32 28.28 26.67
C SER A 392 -8.79 27.05 25.88
N LYS A 393 -8.00 25.97 25.89
CA LYS A 393 -8.39 24.68 25.27
C LYS A 393 -9.80 24.26 25.71
N LYS A 394 -10.64 23.88 24.74
CA LYS A 394 -12.02 23.42 24.96
C LYS A 394 -12.08 21.95 25.34
N TYR A 395 -11.22 21.13 24.74
CA TYR A 395 -11.14 19.69 24.97
C TYR A 395 -9.75 19.32 25.49
N LYS A 396 -9.67 18.24 26.27
CA LYS A 396 -8.42 17.77 26.88
C LYS A 396 -7.72 16.76 25.97
N LEU A 397 -7.37 17.21 24.77
CA LEU A 397 -6.60 16.43 23.79
C LEU A 397 -5.22 17.05 23.63
N ASP A 398 -4.21 16.29 24.01
CA ASP A 398 -2.81 16.57 23.69
C ASP A 398 -2.34 15.63 22.58
N VAL A 399 -1.56 16.16 21.65
CA VAL A 399 -0.99 15.42 20.52
C VAL A 399 0.53 15.51 20.63
N ALA A 400 1.19 14.37 20.75
CA ALA A 400 2.64 14.23 20.81
C ALA A 400 3.15 13.56 19.52
N LEU A 401 3.79 14.34 18.66
CA LEU A 401 4.41 13.89 17.41
C LEU A 401 5.89 13.58 17.63
N ASN A 402 6.57 12.97 16.66
CA ASN A 402 7.98 12.58 16.78
C ASN A 402 8.25 11.72 18.02
N THR A 403 7.29 10.89 18.41
CA THR A 403 7.33 10.14 19.67
C THR A 403 7.09 8.66 19.37
N LEU A 404 8.17 7.89 19.26
CA LEU A 404 8.13 6.45 19.03
C LEU A 404 7.87 5.72 20.35
N VAL A 405 6.66 5.20 20.53
CA VAL A 405 6.35 4.31 21.66
C VAL A 405 7.14 3.01 21.51
N THR A 406 7.85 2.64 22.56
CA THR A 406 8.73 1.46 22.56
C THR A 406 8.08 0.24 23.18
N LYS A 407 7.27 0.44 24.23
CA LYS A 407 6.48 -0.61 24.90
C LYS A 407 5.39 -0.03 25.80
N VAL A 408 4.45 -0.89 26.19
CA VAL A 408 3.44 -0.68 27.23
C VAL A 408 4.01 -1.13 28.57
N ASN A 409 3.76 -0.34 29.60
CA ASN A 409 4.19 -0.61 30.98
C ASN A 409 3.10 -1.35 31.74
N PHE A 410 3.48 -2.35 32.55
CA PHE A 410 2.54 -3.17 33.31
C PHE A 410 2.84 -3.16 34.80
N ASP A 411 1.78 -3.01 35.61
CA ASP A 411 1.77 -3.46 37.00
C ASP A 411 1.45 -4.96 37.03
N THR A 412 2.40 -5.76 37.50
CA THR A 412 2.30 -7.21 37.60
C THR A 412 2.16 -7.68 39.06
N SER A 413 1.81 -6.79 39.99
CA SER A 413 1.65 -7.16 41.41
C SER A 413 0.43 -8.04 41.66
N ASN A 414 -0.55 -8.00 40.76
CA ASN A 414 -1.78 -8.79 40.82
C ASN A 414 -1.73 -9.98 39.86
N THR A 415 -2.66 -10.92 40.01
CA THR A 415 -2.76 -12.13 39.16
C THR A 415 -3.02 -11.82 37.69
N LYS A 416 -3.72 -10.71 37.40
CA LYS A 416 -3.92 -10.18 36.05
C LYS A 416 -3.10 -8.90 35.89
N PRO A 417 -2.10 -8.86 35.00
CA PRO A 417 -1.30 -7.65 34.76
C PRO A 417 -2.17 -6.50 34.29
N LYS A 418 -1.87 -5.28 34.74
CA LYS A 418 -2.60 -4.06 34.34
C LYS A 418 -1.67 -3.12 33.59
N ALA A 419 -2.04 -2.68 32.40
CA ALA A 419 -1.34 -1.62 31.68
C ALA A 419 -1.46 -0.28 32.43
N THR A 420 -0.35 0.42 32.59
CA THR A 420 -0.23 1.64 33.42
C THR A 420 0.30 2.84 32.65
N GLY A 421 0.77 2.66 31.43
CA GLY A 421 1.44 3.72 30.67
C GLY A 421 2.23 3.18 29.50
N VAL A 422 3.06 4.03 28.90
CA VAL A 422 3.99 3.66 27.83
C VAL A 422 5.35 4.32 28.02
N ASP A 423 6.39 3.58 27.64
CA ASP A 423 7.72 4.13 27.43
C ASP A 423 7.85 4.59 25.96
N TYR A 424 8.63 5.65 25.72
CA TYR A 424 8.83 6.20 24.38
C TYR A 424 10.25 6.73 24.17
N LEU A 425 10.58 6.96 22.89
CA LEU A 425 11.71 7.78 22.45
C LEU A 425 11.17 8.99 21.68
N PHE A 426 11.57 10.19 22.06
CA PHE A 426 11.24 11.44 21.38
C PHE A 426 12.36 11.86 20.44
N GLY A 427 12.03 12.15 19.18
CA GLY A 427 12.98 12.49 18.13
C GLY A 427 12.36 12.27 16.74
N GLN A 428 12.87 12.99 15.75
CA GLN A 428 12.45 12.79 14.35
C GLN A 428 13.04 11.48 13.80
N SER A 429 12.25 10.78 12.97
CA SER A 429 12.73 9.65 12.17
C SER A 429 13.43 8.54 12.96
N LEU A 430 12.95 8.21 14.15
CA LEU A 430 13.60 7.20 15.00
C LEU A 430 13.38 5.75 14.51
N TYR A 431 12.21 5.47 13.92
CA TYR A 431 11.86 4.11 13.50
C TYR A 431 12.57 3.73 12.19
N ARG A 432 13.20 2.54 12.11
CA ARG A 432 14.07 2.15 10.98
C ARG A 432 13.33 1.86 9.66
N ALA A 433 11.99 1.89 9.65
CA ALA A 433 11.26 1.96 8.40
C ALA A 433 11.35 3.36 7.77
N ASP A 434 11.59 4.43 8.54
CA ASP A 434 11.90 5.74 7.97
C ASP A 434 13.31 5.69 7.36
N PRO A 435 13.48 5.92 6.05
CA PRO A 435 14.79 5.85 5.41
C PRO A 435 15.74 6.97 5.88
N ARG A 436 15.23 8.01 6.57
CA ARG A 436 16.04 9.05 7.24
C ARG A 436 16.59 8.60 8.60
N ALA A 437 16.15 7.46 9.13
CA ALA A 437 16.57 6.99 10.45
C ALA A 437 18.08 6.77 10.52
N GLY A 438 18.71 7.39 11.52
CA GLY A 438 20.11 7.17 11.84
C GLY A 438 20.38 5.75 12.38
N THR A 439 21.66 5.39 12.41
CA THR A 439 22.12 4.13 13.04
C THR A 439 22.19 4.22 14.55
N ASP A 440 22.39 5.43 15.08
CA ASP A 440 22.60 5.70 16.50
C ASP A 440 21.27 5.81 17.26
N ASP A 441 21.27 5.42 18.54
CA ASP A 441 20.11 5.52 19.42
C ASP A 441 20.01 6.94 20.04
N ASP A 442 19.65 7.91 19.20
CA ASP A 442 19.63 9.36 19.47
C ASP A 442 18.30 9.94 20.01
N GLY A 443 17.30 9.11 20.26
CA GLY A 443 16.00 9.54 20.81
C GLY A 443 16.06 9.84 22.30
N GLU A 444 15.35 10.89 22.74
CA GLU A 444 15.19 11.22 24.16
C GLU A 444 14.16 10.27 24.80
N ALA A 445 14.62 9.43 25.73
CA ALA A 445 13.75 8.47 26.41
C ALA A 445 12.84 9.15 27.44
N GLY A 446 11.61 8.68 27.56
CA GLY A 446 10.67 9.11 28.60
C GLY A 446 9.52 8.13 28.81
N THR A 447 8.65 8.46 29.76
CA THR A 447 7.46 7.66 30.12
C THR A 447 6.24 8.55 30.34
N VAL A 448 5.06 8.03 30.06
CA VAL A 448 3.76 8.64 30.40
C VAL A 448 2.81 7.60 30.96
N HIS A 449 1.91 8.02 31.86
CA HIS A 449 1.05 7.13 32.63
C HIS A 449 -0.42 7.23 32.20
N ALA A 450 -1.12 6.11 32.16
CA ALA A 450 -2.55 6.01 31.93
C ALA A 450 -3.27 5.64 33.24
N SER A 451 -4.23 6.46 33.68
CA SER A 451 -5.04 6.15 34.86
C SER A 451 -6.20 5.21 34.55
N ARG A 452 -6.59 5.07 33.27
CA ARG A 452 -7.64 4.14 32.83
C ARG A 452 -7.09 3.09 31.86
N GLU A 453 -6.80 3.49 30.61
CA GLU A 453 -6.44 2.53 29.56
C GLU A 453 -5.34 3.07 28.63
N VAL A 454 -4.46 2.17 28.19
CA VAL A 454 -3.61 2.35 27.01
C VAL A 454 -4.32 1.69 25.83
N ILE A 455 -4.33 2.38 24.69
CA ILE A 455 -4.99 1.92 23.46
C ILE A 455 -3.95 1.93 22.34
N VAL A 456 -3.62 0.75 21.82
CA VAL A 456 -2.64 0.60 20.73
C VAL A 456 -3.36 0.64 19.38
N SER A 457 -2.88 1.52 18.49
CA SER A 457 -3.41 1.80 17.17
C SER A 457 -2.27 1.91 16.13
N GLY A 458 -1.22 1.11 16.28
CA GLY A 458 -0.03 1.10 15.43
C GLY A 458 -0.22 0.46 14.05
N GLY A 459 -1.38 -0.14 13.78
CA GLY A 459 -1.69 -0.83 12.53
C GLY A 459 -1.12 -2.25 12.47
N ALA A 460 -1.37 -2.93 11.34
CA ALA A 460 -1.15 -4.38 11.23
C ALA A 460 0.30 -4.85 11.46
N PHE A 461 1.31 -3.99 11.29
CA PHE A 461 2.72 -4.34 11.52
C PHE A 461 3.21 -3.92 12.90
N ASN A 462 2.97 -2.65 13.29
CA ASN A 462 3.54 -2.12 14.52
C ASN A 462 2.74 -2.48 15.77
N THR A 463 1.44 -2.73 15.68
CA THR A 463 0.65 -3.19 16.84
C THR A 463 1.16 -4.52 17.40
N PRO A 464 1.30 -5.61 16.62
CA PRO A 464 1.88 -6.85 17.17
C PRO A 464 3.33 -6.66 17.61
N GLN A 465 4.11 -5.79 16.97
CA GLN A 465 5.45 -5.45 17.43
C GLN A 465 5.44 -4.82 18.83
N ILE A 466 4.62 -3.78 19.04
CA ILE A 466 4.51 -3.09 20.35
C ILE A 466 4.05 -4.08 21.42
N LEU A 467 3.03 -4.90 21.15
CA LEU A 467 2.56 -5.92 22.10
C LEU A 467 3.68 -6.89 22.48
N LYS A 468 4.41 -7.43 21.47
CA LYS A 468 5.52 -8.36 21.71
C LYS A 468 6.65 -7.72 22.52
N LEU A 469 7.09 -6.52 22.15
CA LEU A 469 8.11 -5.76 22.90
C LEU A 469 7.68 -5.43 24.34
N SER A 470 6.38 -5.42 24.60
CA SER A 470 5.79 -5.23 25.93
C SER A 470 5.62 -6.52 26.72
N GLY A 471 6.07 -7.67 26.20
CA GLY A 471 5.93 -8.98 26.83
C GLY A 471 4.57 -9.65 26.60
N VAL A 472 3.75 -9.17 25.67
CA VAL A 472 2.44 -9.73 25.32
C VAL A 472 2.50 -10.34 23.92
N GLY A 473 2.56 -11.67 23.83
CA GLY A 473 2.69 -12.37 22.55
C GLY A 473 3.16 -13.82 22.70
N PRO A 474 3.61 -14.48 21.62
CA PRO A 474 4.00 -15.88 21.67
C PRO A 474 5.24 -16.08 22.56
N ALA A 475 5.10 -16.79 23.68
CA ALA A 475 6.15 -16.93 24.69
C ALA A 475 7.50 -17.41 24.13
N GLN A 476 7.48 -18.33 23.16
CA GLN A 476 8.69 -18.84 22.51
C GLN A 476 9.48 -17.74 21.78
N GLU A 477 8.79 -16.89 21.03
CA GLU A 477 9.41 -15.77 20.31
C GLU A 477 9.95 -14.74 21.31
N LEU A 478 9.17 -14.38 22.33
CA LEU A 478 9.58 -13.44 23.37
C LEU A 478 10.87 -13.89 24.08
N HIS A 479 10.94 -15.16 24.49
CA HIS A 479 12.14 -15.73 25.10
C HIS A 479 13.35 -15.68 24.17
N SER A 480 13.17 -15.92 22.86
CA SER A 480 14.27 -15.87 21.89
C SER A 480 14.91 -14.49 21.73
N HIS A 481 14.16 -13.43 22.06
CA HIS A 481 14.63 -12.04 22.07
C HIS A 481 14.95 -11.50 23.47
N GLY A 482 14.92 -12.35 24.51
CA GLY A 482 15.19 -11.93 25.89
C GLY A 482 14.12 -11.01 26.49
N ILE A 483 12.89 -11.05 25.96
CA ILE A 483 11.77 -10.24 26.44
C ILE A 483 11.01 -11.02 27.52
N PRO A 484 10.83 -10.47 28.74
CA PRO A 484 10.01 -11.10 29.77
C PRO A 484 8.56 -11.27 29.33
N VAL A 485 7.99 -12.45 29.56
CA VAL A 485 6.59 -12.73 29.24
C VAL A 485 5.68 -12.16 30.32
N VAL A 486 4.88 -11.15 29.95
CA VAL A 486 3.76 -10.63 30.75
C VAL A 486 2.53 -11.51 30.52
N LYS A 487 2.25 -11.82 29.25
CA LYS A 487 1.15 -12.71 28.88
C LYS A 487 1.47 -13.47 27.59
N ASP A 488 1.40 -14.78 27.65
CA ASP A 488 1.46 -15.63 26.47
C ASP A 488 0.14 -15.51 25.68
N LEU A 489 0.22 -14.95 24.48
CA LEU A 489 -0.86 -14.83 23.50
C LEU A 489 -0.31 -15.24 22.13
N PRO A 490 -0.42 -16.53 21.75
CA PRO A 490 0.19 -17.04 20.52
C PRO A 490 -0.40 -16.44 19.23
N GLY A 491 -1.58 -15.81 19.31
CA GLY A 491 -2.20 -15.11 18.18
C GLY A 491 -1.53 -13.80 17.78
N VAL A 492 -0.75 -13.15 18.66
CA VAL A 492 -0.16 -11.84 18.37
C VAL A 492 0.87 -11.95 17.24
N GLY A 493 0.61 -11.23 16.14
CA GLY A 493 1.43 -11.25 14.93
C GLY A 493 1.18 -12.44 14.02
N GLY A 494 0.30 -13.39 14.38
CA GLY A 494 -0.23 -14.39 13.47
C GLY A 494 -1.40 -13.86 12.64
N ASN A 495 -2.09 -14.72 11.89
CA ASN A 495 -3.31 -14.38 11.15
C ASN A 495 -3.15 -13.15 10.23
N MET A 496 -1.95 -12.85 9.73
CA MET A 496 -1.78 -11.72 8.80
C MET A 496 -2.49 -12.04 7.49
N GLN A 497 -3.30 -11.08 7.03
CA GLN A 497 -4.07 -11.17 5.80
C GLN A 497 -3.83 -9.93 4.96
N ASP A 498 -3.95 -10.07 3.65
CA ASP A 498 -3.94 -8.98 2.69
C ASP A 498 -4.86 -9.32 1.50
N ARG A 499 -4.97 -8.38 0.57
CA ARG A 499 -5.61 -8.58 -0.72
C ARG A 499 -4.57 -8.88 -1.78
N TYR A 500 -4.97 -9.66 -2.78
CA TYR A 500 -4.18 -9.87 -3.98
C TYR A 500 -4.66 -8.90 -5.04
N GLU A 501 -3.74 -8.10 -5.54
CA GLU A 501 -3.94 -7.17 -6.63
C GLU A 501 -3.03 -7.50 -7.79
N VAL A 502 -3.55 -7.36 -9.01
CA VAL A 502 -2.78 -7.53 -10.24
C VAL A 502 -3.32 -6.61 -11.33
N GLY A 503 -2.40 -6.03 -12.11
CA GLY A 503 -2.71 -5.08 -13.17
C GLY A 503 -2.68 -5.72 -14.55
N VAL A 504 -3.61 -5.32 -15.42
CA VAL A 504 -3.54 -5.49 -16.87
C VAL A 504 -3.30 -4.12 -17.49
N VAL A 505 -2.09 -3.90 -18.01
CA VAL A 505 -1.62 -2.62 -18.54
C VAL A 505 -1.75 -2.60 -20.06
N GLY A 506 -2.29 -1.52 -20.59
CA GLY A 506 -2.39 -1.26 -22.03
C GLY A 506 -1.85 0.14 -22.38
N LYS A 507 -1.29 0.27 -23.57
CA LYS A 507 -0.71 1.51 -24.09
C LYS A 507 -1.49 2.07 -25.26
N ALA A 508 -1.89 3.32 -25.16
CA ALA A 508 -2.51 4.08 -26.24
C ALA A 508 -1.46 4.71 -27.18
N PRO A 509 -1.82 5.08 -28.42
CA PRO A 509 -0.91 5.76 -29.34
C PRO A 509 -0.59 7.22 -28.95
N SER A 510 -1.30 7.79 -27.99
CA SER A 510 -1.10 9.15 -27.49
C SER A 510 -1.49 9.27 -26.02
N GLU A 511 -1.00 10.31 -25.35
CA GLU A 511 -1.33 10.61 -23.95
C GLU A 511 -2.84 10.89 -23.76
N PHE A 512 -3.32 10.68 -22.54
CA PHE A 512 -4.64 11.17 -22.11
C PHE A 512 -4.67 12.70 -22.19
N SER A 513 -5.71 13.24 -22.84
CA SER A 513 -5.88 14.70 -22.98
C SER A 513 -6.00 15.38 -21.62
N LEU A 514 -6.64 14.72 -20.66
CA LEU A 514 -6.78 15.17 -19.28
C LEU A 514 -5.43 15.33 -18.56
N LEU A 515 -4.45 14.48 -18.89
CA LEU A 515 -3.16 14.42 -18.19
C LEU A 515 -1.99 15.04 -18.96
N LYS A 516 -2.16 15.36 -20.24
CA LYS A 516 -1.12 15.86 -21.16
C LYS A 516 -0.29 17.03 -20.61
N LYS A 517 -0.87 17.89 -19.76
CA LYS A 517 -0.19 19.04 -19.15
C LYS A 517 0.41 18.74 -17.77
N CYS A 518 0.07 17.62 -17.16
CA CYS A 518 0.46 17.29 -15.81
C CYS A 518 1.93 16.88 -15.78
N LYS A 519 2.66 17.38 -14.78
CA LYS A 519 4.09 17.05 -14.60
C LYS A 519 4.37 16.33 -13.29
N PHE A 520 3.35 16.12 -12.45
CA PHE A 520 3.45 15.39 -11.19
C PHE A 520 4.56 15.96 -10.33
N LEU A 521 4.49 17.28 -10.16
CA LEU A 521 5.42 18.15 -9.46
C LEU A 521 6.83 18.29 -10.08
N ASN A 522 7.13 17.62 -11.20
CA ASN A 522 8.41 17.81 -11.88
C ASN A 522 8.50 19.18 -12.57
N GLY A 523 9.30 20.10 -12.02
CA GLY A 523 9.48 21.45 -12.55
C GLY A 523 8.21 22.31 -12.42
N THR A 524 7.91 23.10 -13.45
CA THR A 524 6.62 23.81 -13.52
C THR A 524 5.52 22.82 -13.87
N ASP A 525 4.51 22.70 -13.01
CA ASP A 525 3.41 21.76 -13.16
C ASP A 525 2.06 22.50 -13.36
N PRO A 526 1.63 22.70 -14.62
CA PRO A 526 0.37 23.36 -14.93
C PRO A 526 -0.86 22.70 -14.32
N CYS A 527 -0.86 21.38 -14.09
CA CYS A 527 -2.00 20.71 -13.45
C CYS A 527 -2.08 21.05 -11.96
N TYR A 528 -0.93 21.13 -11.28
CA TYR A 528 -0.88 21.61 -9.90
C TYR A 528 -1.30 23.09 -9.80
N ASP A 529 -0.75 23.95 -10.66
CA ASP A 529 -1.14 25.36 -10.70
C ASP A 529 -2.64 25.53 -10.96
N ASN A 530 -3.21 24.72 -11.86
CA ASN A 530 -4.63 24.72 -12.15
C ASN A 530 -5.47 24.25 -10.94
N TRP A 531 -5.05 23.19 -10.25
CA TRP A 531 -5.73 22.70 -9.04
C TRP A 531 -5.68 23.70 -7.89
N LYS A 532 -4.55 24.39 -7.73
CA LYS A 532 -4.36 25.40 -6.68
C LYS A 532 -5.18 26.66 -6.91
N ASN A 533 -5.28 27.12 -8.16
CA ASN A 533 -5.84 28.45 -8.47
C ASN A 533 -7.31 28.45 -8.92
N ASN A 534 -7.92 27.27 -9.15
CA ASN A 534 -9.32 27.16 -9.54
C ASN A 534 -10.18 26.50 -8.46
N VAL A 535 -11.50 26.45 -8.69
CA VAL A 535 -12.50 25.92 -7.76
C VAL A 535 -13.26 24.75 -8.38
N GLY A 536 -13.71 23.82 -7.55
CA GLY A 536 -14.54 22.70 -7.98
C GLY A 536 -13.90 21.86 -9.09
N ALA A 537 -14.70 21.43 -10.07
CA ALA A 537 -14.24 20.61 -11.19
C ALA A 537 -13.21 21.33 -12.09
N LEU A 538 -13.16 22.67 -12.09
CA LEU A 538 -12.21 23.45 -12.90
C LEU A 538 -10.75 23.27 -12.45
N LYS A 539 -10.52 22.65 -11.28
CA LYS A 539 -9.20 22.23 -10.80
C LYS A 539 -8.55 21.13 -11.66
N GLY A 540 -9.32 20.43 -12.50
CA GLY A 540 -8.80 19.50 -13.51
C GLY A 540 -8.36 18.14 -12.95
N GLY A 541 -7.49 17.42 -13.67
CA GLY A 541 -7.13 16.02 -13.39
C GLY A 541 -6.56 15.72 -12.00
N TYR A 542 -6.16 16.75 -11.24
CA TYR A 542 -5.61 16.60 -9.90
C TYR A 542 -6.68 16.49 -8.80
N THR A 543 -7.97 16.60 -9.14
CA THR A 543 -9.09 16.40 -8.20
C THR A 543 -9.50 14.94 -7.98
N THR A 544 -8.79 13.97 -8.55
CA THR A 544 -9.11 12.54 -8.46
C THR A 544 -7.87 11.73 -8.18
N ASN A 545 -8.03 10.54 -7.61
CA ASN A 545 -6.97 9.54 -7.44
C ASN A 545 -6.71 8.73 -8.73
N GLY A 546 -7.49 8.96 -9.81
CA GLY A 546 -7.41 8.21 -11.06
C GLY A 546 -8.39 7.02 -11.16
N ILE A 547 -8.90 6.50 -10.04
CA ILE A 547 -9.94 5.45 -10.02
C ILE A 547 -11.32 6.12 -10.06
N ALA A 548 -11.67 6.65 -11.23
CA ALA A 548 -12.94 7.36 -11.40
C ALA A 548 -14.17 6.43 -11.29
N PHE A 549 -14.01 5.16 -11.64
CA PHE A 549 -15.06 4.14 -11.63
C PHE A 549 -14.47 2.76 -11.29
N GLY A 550 -15.35 1.87 -10.84
CA GLY A 550 -15.03 0.47 -10.64
C GLY A 550 -16.29 -0.38 -10.60
N PHE A 551 -16.13 -1.69 -10.60
CA PHE A 551 -17.25 -2.62 -10.54
C PHE A 551 -16.92 -3.83 -9.68
N LEU A 552 -18.00 -4.40 -9.15
CA LEU A 552 -17.97 -5.59 -8.33
C LEU A 552 -18.34 -6.80 -9.18
N HIS A 553 -17.68 -7.93 -8.93
CA HIS A 553 -17.94 -9.17 -9.63
C HIS A 553 -17.75 -10.38 -8.70
N HIS A 554 -18.57 -11.40 -8.87
CA HIS A 554 -18.41 -12.71 -8.26
C HIS A 554 -17.56 -13.56 -9.20
N SER A 555 -16.39 -13.98 -8.71
CA SER A 555 -15.66 -15.05 -9.39
C SER A 555 -16.45 -16.36 -9.34
N SER A 556 -16.06 -17.33 -10.17
CA SER A 556 -16.61 -18.69 -10.17
C SER A 556 -16.44 -19.44 -8.84
N VAL A 557 -15.59 -18.93 -7.96
CA VAL A 557 -15.28 -19.50 -6.64
C VAL A 557 -15.69 -18.58 -5.49
N SER A 558 -16.48 -17.53 -5.76
CA SER A 558 -17.13 -16.76 -4.72
C SER A 558 -18.11 -17.66 -3.92
N GLU A 559 -18.21 -17.40 -2.62
CA GLU A 559 -19.08 -18.14 -1.70
C GLU A 559 -20.41 -17.41 -1.44
N SER A 560 -20.39 -16.07 -1.40
CA SER A 560 -21.61 -15.28 -1.16
C SER A 560 -21.53 -13.90 -1.80
N ASP A 561 -20.49 -13.14 -1.46
CA ASP A 561 -20.37 -11.73 -1.80
C ASP A 561 -19.50 -11.57 -3.07
N PRO A 562 -19.62 -10.46 -3.83
CA PRO A 562 -18.65 -10.14 -4.85
C PRO A 562 -17.25 -10.17 -4.24
N ASP A 563 -16.36 -10.96 -4.82
CA ASP A 563 -15.03 -11.16 -4.29
C ASP A 563 -13.95 -10.57 -5.19
N LEU A 564 -14.35 -9.89 -6.26
CA LEU A 564 -13.48 -9.09 -7.12
C LEU A 564 -13.97 -7.65 -7.20
N PHE A 565 -13.04 -6.72 -7.03
CA PHE A 565 -13.18 -5.33 -7.47
C PHE A 565 -12.30 -5.12 -8.70
N LEU A 566 -12.90 -4.58 -9.75
CA LEU A 566 -12.23 -4.25 -10.99
C LEU A 566 -12.33 -2.73 -11.20
N GLY A 567 -11.19 -2.05 -11.17
CA GLY A 567 -11.09 -0.60 -11.37
C GLY A 567 -10.03 -0.27 -12.40
N GLY A 568 -9.93 0.99 -12.82
CA GLY A 568 -8.86 1.38 -13.73
C GLY A 568 -8.23 2.72 -13.39
N VAL A 569 -6.97 2.88 -13.77
CA VAL A 569 -6.16 4.07 -13.54
C VAL A 569 -5.38 4.46 -14.79
N PRO A 570 -5.25 5.77 -15.11
CA PRO A 570 -4.43 6.26 -16.22
C PRO A 570 -2.95 6.37 -15.82
N ALA A 571 -2.37 5.25 -15.39
CA ALA A 571 -1.00 5.13 -14.90
C ALA A 571 -0.45 3.73 -15.17
N TYR A 572 0.87 3.57 -15.28
CA TYR A 572 1.51 2.25 -15.31
C TYR A 572 1.64 1.71 -13.88
N PHE A 573 0.64 0.98 -13.40
CA PHE A 573 0.65 0.48 -12.02
C PHE A 573 0.74 -1.05 -11.97
N ASN A 574 1.93 -1.54 -11.66
CA ASN A 574 2.25 -2.97 -11.56
C ASN A 574 2.70 -3.39 -10.15
N GLY A 575 2.38 -2.59 -9.13
CA GLY A 575 2.68 -2.84 -7.72
C GLY A 575 3.73 -1.89 -7.14
N TYR A 576 4.25 -2.23 -5.95
CA TYR A 576 5.08 -1.34 -5.15
C TYR A 576 6.56 -1.76 -5.15
N PHE A 577 7.41 -0.79 -5.44
CA PHE A 577 8.88 -0.86 -5.39
C PHE A 577 9.43 0.57 -5.24
N PRO A 578 10.67 0.78 -4.76
CA PRO A 578 11.21 2.14 -4.64
C PRO A 578 11.24 2.87 -6.00
N GLY A 579 10.59 4.02 -6.09
CA GLY A 579 10.41 4.84 -7.30
C GLY A 579 9.15 4.52 -8.11
N TYR A 580 8.23 3.70 -7.60
CA TYR A 580 7.03 3.30 -8.34
C TYR A 580 6.11 4.48 -8.68
N SER A 581 6.10 5.57 -7.90
CA SER A 581 5.28 6.75 -8.19
C SER A 581 5.70 7.45 -9.48
N VAL A 582 7.01 7.52 -9.73
CA VAL A 582 7.59 8.05 -10.98
C VAL A 582 7.39 7.05 -12.11
N HIS A 583 7.64 5.75 -11.86
CA HIS A 583 7.36 4.72 -12.85
C HIS A 583 5.92 4.76 -13.36
N ALA A 584 4.96 4.96 -12.45
CA ALA A 584 3.54 4.98 -12.77
C ALA A 584 3.11 6.17 -13.62
N THR A 585 3.85 7.29 -13.57
CA THR A 585 3.44 8.57 -14.17
C THR A 585 4.38 9.10 -15.24
N GLN A 586 5.45 8.35 -15.59
CA GLN A 586 6.39 8.74 -16.64
C GLN A 586 5.84 8.60 -18.08
N ASP A 587 4.84 7.73 -18.30
CA ASP A 587 4.16 7.56 -19.59
C ASP A 587 2.64 7.74 -19.43
N LEU A 588 2.15 8.90 -19.83
CA LEU A 588 0.75 9.30 -19.70
C LEU A 588 -0.14 8.77 -20.84
N SER A 589 0.34 7.81 -21.64
CA SER A 589 -0.45 7.05 -22.62
C SER A 589 -0.92 5.69 -22.08
N ILE A 590 -0.62 5.38 -20.83
CA ILE A 590 -0.87 4.07 -20.21
C ILE A 590 -2.18 4.05 -19.43
N TRP A 591 -2.94 2.95 -19.58
CA TRP A 591 -4.04 2.58 -18.71
C TRP A 591 -3.76 1.25 -18.04
N THR A 592 -4.08 1.13 -16.75
CA THR A 592 -4.07 -0.14 -16.03
C THR A 592 -5.47 -0.50 -15.56
N TRP A 593 -5.97 -1.69 -15.93
CA TRP A 593 -7.08 -2.35 -15.26
C TRP A 593 -6.56 -3.10 -14.04
N LEU A 594 -7.04 -2.75 -12.85
CA LEU A 594 -6.68 -3.37 -11.59
C LEU A 594 -7.73 -4.41 -11.21
N THR A 595 -7.27 -5.62 -10.94
CA THR A 595 -8.05 -6.67 -10.26
C THR A 595 -7.66 -6.70 -8.81
N LEU A 596 -8.60 -6.56 -7.90
CA LEU A 596 -8.42 -6.71 -6.45
C LEU A 596 -9.29 -7.87 -5.96
N LYS A 597 -8.66 -8.85 -5.31
CA LYS A 597 -9.34 -9.98 -4.64
C LYS A 597 -9.77 -9.58 -3.23
N ALA A 598 -11.07 -9.43 -3.03
CA ALA A 598 -11.67 -9.33 -1.71
C ALA A 598 -11.87 -10.71 -1.06
N HIS A 599 -12.19 -10.72 0.23
CA HIS A 599 -12.45 -11.95 0.99
C HIS A 599 -11.41 -13.05 0.75
N SER A 600 -10.12 -12.67 0.76
CA SER A 600 -8.99 -13.61 0.65
C SER A 600 -9.10 -14.67 1.73
N ARG A 601 -8.84 -15.93 1.36
CA ARG A 601 -8.92 -17.06 2.29
C ARG A 601 -7.69 -17.17 3.16
N ASN A 602 -6.54 -16.71 2.63
CA ASN A 602 -5.26 -16.77 3.30
C ASN A 602 -5.29 -16.07 4.66
N ASN A 603 -4.77 -16.76 5.67
CA ASN A 603 -4.56 -16.30 7.04
C ASN A 603 -3.24 -16.82 7.63
N ALA A 604 -2.32 -17.26 6.79
CA ALA A 604 -1.08 -17.91 7.22
C ALA A 604 0.07 -16.92 7.46
N GLY A 605 -0.09 -15.65 7.09
CA GLY A 605 0.96 -14.67 7.21
C GLY A 605 1.33 -14.35 8.67
N THR A 606 2.53 -13.80 8.86
CA THR A 606 3.12 -13.52 10.17
C THR A 606 3.89 -12.20 10.24
N VAL A 607 3.93 -11.59 11.42
CA VAL A 607 4.79 -10.46 11.80
C VAL A 607 5.63 -10.89 13.00
N ASN A 608 6.92 -11.12 12.79
CA ASN A 608 7.84 -11.56 13.85
C ASN A 608 8.88 -10.50 14.16
N LEU A 609 9.29 -10.41 15.42
CA LEU A 609 10.41 -9.58 15.82
C LEU A 609 11.69 -10.06 15.13
N THR A 610 12.55 -9.10 14.80
CA THR A 610 13.92 -9.36 14.33
C THR A 610 14.94 -9.11 15.44
N SER A 611 14.59 -8.26 16.41
CA SER A 611 15.35 -7.93 17.60
C SER A 611 14.43 -7.43 18.72
N SER A 612 14.98 -7.16 19.89
CA SER A 612 14.31 -6.44 20.98
C SER A 612 14.48 -4.93 20.93
N ASN A 613 15.15 -4.38 19.91
CA ASN A 613 15.24 -2.93 19.71
C ASN A 613 13.93 -2.43 19.09
N PRO A 614 13.22 -1.48 19.73
CA PRO A 614 11.94 -0.98 19.25
C PRO A 614 12.02 -0.20 17.94
N ARG A 615 13.21 0.24 17.53
CA ARG A 615 13.44 0.93 16.26
C ARG A 615 13.51 -0.04 15.08
N ASP A 616 13.78 -1.33 15.30
CA ASP A 616 13.91 -2.31 14.22
C ASP A 616 12.58 -2.66 13.57
N THR A 617 12.58 -2.87 12.26
CA THR A 617 11.39 -3.36 11.56
C THR A 617 11.19 -4.85 11.80
N PRO A 618 9.95 -5.33 12.02
CA PRO A 618 9.68 -6.75 12.12
C PRO A 618 9.85 -7.46 10.77
N LYS A 619 10.04 -8.77 10.80
CA LYS A 619 10.00 -9.64 9.63
C LYS A 619 8.53 -9.94 9.29
N ILE A 620 8.12 -9.58 8.07
CA ILE A 620 6.73 -9.73 7.60
C ILE A 620 6.72 -10.71 6.43
N VAL A 621 5.90 -11.76 6.53
CA VAL A 621 5.75 -12.78 5.50
C VAL A 621 4.26 -13.07 5.30
N PHE A 622 3.74 -12.90 4.08
CA PHE A 622 2.31 -13.07 3.79
C PHE A 622 1.90 -14.51 3.50
N ARG A 623 2.83 -15.35 3.03
CA ARG A 623 2.54 -16.72 2.55
C ARG A 623 1.42 -16.73 1.51
N SER A 624 1.58 -15.89 0.49
CA SER A 624 0.60 -15.66 -0.55
C SER A 624 0.25 -16.93 -1.31
N LEU A 625 -1.00 -17.01 -1.77
CA LEU A 625 -1.49 -18.00 -2.73
C LEU A 625 -1.07 -19.44 -2.34
N GLY A 626 -0.17 -20.07 -3.09
CA GLY A 626 0.20 -21.48 -2.93
C GLY A 626 0.79 -21.88 -1.56
N GLU A 627 1.22 -20.93 -0.74
CA GLU A 627 1.65 -21.19 0.65
C GLU A 627 0.56 -20.92 1.70
N GLY A 628 -0.52 -20.24 1.29
CA GLY A 628 -1.58 -19.78 2.14
C GLY A 628 -2.80 -20.69 2.11
N VAL A 629 -3.70 -20.50 3.08
CA VAL A 629 -4.96 -21.27 3.14
C VAL A 629 -5.88 -20.85 1.99
N GLY A 630 -6.34 -21.82 1.19
CA GLY A 630 -7.30 -21.58 0.11
C GLY A 630 -6.72 -20.90 -1.14
N GLY A 631 -5.39 -20.89 -1.28
CA GLY A 631 -4.67 -20.18 -2.33
C GLY A 631 -5.10 -20.48 -3.77
N ASP A 632 -5.46 -21.74 -4.08
CA ASP A 632 -5.86 -22.12 -5.44
C ASP A 632 -7.19 -21.46 -5.87
N LYS A 633 -8.14 -21.31 -4.93
CA LYS A 633 -9.39 -20.58 -5.20
C LYS A 633 -9.11 -19.09 -5.35
N ASP A 634 -8.30 -18.51 -4.47
CA ASP A 634 -7.97 -17.08 -4.59
C ASP A 634 -7.23 -16.80 -5.90
N LEU A 635 -6.33 -17.68 -6.33
CA LEU A 635 -5.66 -17.61 -7.63
C LEU A 635 -6.63 -17.73 -8.80
N GLN A 636 -7.62 -18.63 -8.72
CA GLN A 636 -8.66 -18.77 -9.74
C GLN A 636 -9.46 -17.47 -9.90
N ALA A 637 -9.88 -16.87 -8.79
CA ALA A 637 -10.61 -15.60 -8.82
C ALA A 637 -9.78 -14.46 -9.42
N VAL A 638 -8.52 -14.32 -9.00
CA VAL A 638 -7.62 -13.30 -9.56
C VAL A 638 -7.40 -13.51 -11.06
N TYR A 639 -7.26 -14.77 -11.51
CA TYR A 639 -7.15 -15.11 -12.92
C TYR A 639 -8.38 -14.65 -13.74
N GLU A 640 -9.59 -14.87 -13.24
CA GLU A 640 -10.82 -14.40 -13.89
C GLU A 640 -10.88 -12.87 -13.97
N GLY A 641 -10.39 -12.16 -12.95
CA GLY A 641 -10.25 -10.70 -13.01
C GLY A 641 -9.25 -10.24 -14.07
N VAL A 642 -8.10 -10.90 -14.19
CA VAL A 642 -7.11 -10.65 -15.26
C VAL A 642 -7.73 -10.88 -16.64
N GLN A 643 -8.53 -11.95 -16.80
CA GLN A 643 -9.25 -12.20 -18.04
C GLN A 643 -10.23 -11.06 -18.38
N HIS A 644 -10.93 -10.52 -17.39
CA HIS A 644 -11.80 -9.35 -17.59
C HIS A 644 -11.02 -8.12 -18.07
N GLY A 645 -9.86 -7.81 -17.45
CA GLY A 645 -9.01 -6.70 -17.89
C GLY A 645 -8.51 -6.86 -19.34
N ILE A 646 -8.08 -8.07 -19.71
CA ILE A 646 -7.66 -8.39 -21.10
C ILE A 646 -8.84 -8.24 -22.07
N LYS A 647 -10.02 -8.75 -21.69
CA LYS A 647 -11.25 -8.65 -22.49
C LYS A 647 -11.68 -7.18 -22.65
N ALA A 648 -11.55 -6.35 -21.62
CA ALA A 648 -11.90 -4.93 -21.68
C ALA A 648 -11.06 -4.17 -22.73
N PHE A 649 -9.77 -4.47 -22.89
CA PHE A 649 -8.97 -3.90 -23.98
C PHE A 649 -9.37 -4.44 -25.35
N LYS A 650 -9.66 -5.75 -25.44
CA LYS A 650 -10.05 -6.39 -26.71
C LYS A 650 -11.38 -5.87 -27.25
N ASP A 651 -12.36 -5.68 -26.37
CA ASP A 651 -13.73 -5.28 -26.72
C ASP A 651 -13.92 -3.76 -26.74
N LEU A 652 -12.85 -2.99 -26.52
CA LEU A 652 -12.86 -1.54 -26.52
C LEU A 652 -13.40 -0.97 -27.84
N ILE A 653 -14.35 -0.04 -27.76
CA ILE A 653 -14.74 0.83 -28.89
C ILE A 653 -13.78 2.02 -28.92
N PRO A 654 -12.86 2.12 -29.91
CA PRO A 654 -11.78 3.10 -29.87
C PRO A 654 -12.25 4.47 -30.37
N LEU A 655 -12.64 5.36 -29.44
CA LEU A 655 -13.03 6.74 -29.79
C LEU A 655 -11.80 7.62 -30.09
N ASP A 656 -10.66 7.32 -29.46
CA ASP A 656 -9.37 8.02 -29.68
C ASP A 656 -8.18 7.05 -29.50
N GLY A 657 -8.07 6.09 -30.42
CA GLY A 657 -7.01 5.08 -30.41
C GLY A 657 -7.38 3.78 -29.67
N LYS A 658 -6.56 2.74 -29.89
CA LYS A 658 -6.65 1.44 -29.23
C LYS A 658 -5.59 1.35 -28.14
N PHE A 659 -5.73 0.36 -27.26
CA PHE A 659 -4.75 0.03 -26.24
C PHE A 659 -4.10 -1.31 -26.55
N ASP A 660 -2.81 -1.31 -26.80
CA ASP A 660 -2.03 -2.54 -26.96
C ASP A 660 -1.62 -3.05 -25.58
N ARG A 661 -1.94 -4.31 -25.26
CA ARG A 661 -1.58 -4.93 -23.97
C ARG A 661 -0.05 -4.97 -23.83
N VAL A 662 0.44 -4.42 -22.72
CA VAL A 662 1.86 -4.40 -22.34
C VAL A 662 2.14 -5.38 -21.19
N TRP A 663 1.19 -5.53 -20.26
CA TRP A 663 1.35 -6.34 -19.04
C TRP A 663 0.01 -7.00 -18.67
N PRO A 664 -0.07 -8.31 -18.35
CA PRO A 664 0.92 -9.33 -18.67
C PRO A 664 1.34 -9.28 -20.15
N PRO A 665 2.56 -9.75 -20.50
CA PRO A 665 3.02 -9.76 -21.88
C PRO A 665 2.02 -10.41 -22.86
N PRO A 666 1.87 -9.88 -24.09
CA PRO A 666 0.85 -10.31 -25.04
C PRO A 666 0.93 -11.80 -25.44
N GLU A 667 2.11 -12.41 -25.33
CA GLU A 667 2.37 -13.83 -25.55
C GLU A 667 1.81 -14.75 -24.46
N MET A 668 1.53 -14.23 -23.25
CA MET A 668 0.89 -15.00 -22.19
C MET A 668 -0.61 -15.08 -22.47
N THR A 669 -1.04 -16.23 -22.99
CA THR A 669 -2.44 -16.47 -23.39
C THR A 669 -3.07 -17.69 -22.75
N SER A 670 -2.28 -18.64 -22.23
CA SER A 670 -2.82 -19.82 -21.54
C SER A 670 -3.21 -19.49 -20.10
N GLU A 671 -4.08 -20.32 -19.52
CA GLU A 671 -4.46 -20.21 -18.11
C GLU A 671 -3.25 -20.43 -17.21
N GLU A 672 -2.41 -21.42 -17.53
CA GLU A 672 -1.20 -21.76 -16.80
C GLU A 672 -0.22 -20.58 -16.78
N ASP A 673 0.03 -19.94 -17.93
CA ASP A 673 0.94 -18.79 -18.02
C ASP A 673 0.43 -17.62 -17.19
N LEU A 674 -0.88 -17.30 -17.30
CA LEU A 674 -1.47 -16.19 -16.57
C LEU A 674 -1.52 -16.45 -15.06
N LYS A 675 -1.79 -17.69 -14.63
CA LYS A 675 -1.73 -18.07 -13.21
C LYS A 675 -0.31 -18.02 -12.66
N GLN A 676 0.70 -18.42 -13.44
CA GLN A 676 2.09 -18.26 -13.01
C GLN A 676 2.47 -16.79 -12.91
N PHE A 677 2.07 -15.98 -13.89
CA PHE A 677 2.25 -14.54 -13.85
C PHE A 677 1.60 -13.92 -12.61
N ILE A 678 0.39 -14.34 -12.23
CA ILE A 678 -0.27 -13.84 -11.01
C ILE A 678 0.53 -14.20 -9.75
N LYS A 679 1.08 -15.41 -9.66
CA LYS A 679 1.94 -15.79 -8.54
C LYS A 679 3.22 -14.97 -8.46
N ASP A 680 3.78 -14.63 -9.61
CA ASP A 680 5.01 -13.84 -9.70
C ASP A 680 4.71 -12.36 -9.41
N GLU A 681 3.57 -11.85 -9.85
CA GLU A 681 3.34 -10.41 -9.92
C GLU A 681 2.32 -9.86 -8.94
N ALA A 682 1.45 -10.65 -8.31
CA ALA A 682 0.44 -10.12 -7.41
C ALA A 682 1.04 -9.40 -6.18
N TRP A 683 0.40 -8.31 -5.76
CA TRP A 683 0.80 -7.52 -4.59
C TRP A 683 -0.39 -7.26 -3.66
N GLY A 684 -0.15 -6.67 -2.50
CA GLY A 684 -1.18 -6.20 -1.57
C GLY A 684 -0.83 -4.85 -0.95
N HIS A 685 -1.84 -4.13 -0.44
CA HIS A 685 -1.64 -2.88 0.32
C HIS A 685 -2.58 -2.73 1.54
N HIS A 686 -3.31 -3.79 1.86
CA HIS A 686 -4.39 -3.83 2.84
C HIS A 686 -4.10 -4.78 4.01
N ALA A 687 -2.84 -4.87 4.45
CA ALA A 687 -2.46 -5.75 5.56
C ALA A 687 -3.30 -5.50 6.83
N SER A 688 -3.73 -6.59 7.47
CA SER A 688 -4.75 -6.60 8.52
C SER A 688 -4.59 -7.81 9.44
N CYS A 689 -5.43 -7.88 10.48
CA CYS A 689 -5.78 -9.12 11.22
C CYS A 689 -4.75 -9.70 12.22
N THR A 690 -3.66 -8.98 12.51
CA THR A 690 -2.53 -9.48 13.33
C THR A 690 -2.72 -9.47 14.84
N ALA A 691 -3.84 -8.97 15.33
CA ALA A 691 -4.26 -9.03 16.73
C ALA A 691 -5.77 -9.27 16.77
N PRO A 692 -6.25 -10.43 16.30
CA PRO A 692 -7.65 -10.59 15.95
C PRO A 692 -8.56 -10.64 17.18
N ILE A 693 -9.74 -10.04 17.03
CA ILE A 693 -10.94 -10.36 17.81
C ILE A 693 -11.32 -11.80 17.51
N GLY A 694 -11.70 -12.57 18.54
CA GLY A 694 -12.16 -13.95 18.36
C GLY A 694 -13.09 -14.40 19.47
N ALA A 695 -13.59 -15.62 19.34
CA ALA A 695 -14.44 -16.29 20.33
C ALA A 695 -13.71 -16.44 21.68
N ASP A 696 -14.45 -16.59 22.77
CA ASP A 696 -13.85 -16.69 24.11
C ASP A 696 -13.05 -17.97 24.35
N ASP A 697 -13.33 -19.02 23.59
CA ASP A 697 -12.63 -20.31 23.63
C ASP A 697 -11.56 -20.45 22.54
N ASP A 698 -11.35 -19.43 21.70
CA ASP A 698 -10.32 -19.44 20.67
C ASP A 698 -8.93 -19.10 21.29
N PRO A 699 -7.98 -20.06 21.31
CA PRO A 699 -6.64 -19.82 21.85
C PRO A 699 -5.81 -18.84 21.02
N MET A 700 -6.21 -18.56 19.77
CA MET A 700 -5.55 -17.61 18.88
C MET A 700 -6.17 -16.22 18.92
N ALA A 701 -7.30 -16.04 19.62
CA ALA A 701 -7.89 -14.72 19.83
C ALA A 701 -6.97 -13.86 20.70
N VAL A 702 -6.63 -12.68 20.20
CA VAL A 702 -5.85 -11.69 20.96
C VAL A 702 -6.78 -10.75 21.71
N LEU A 703 -7.92 -10.43 21.09
CA LEU A 703 -8.90 -9.49 21.61
C LEU A 703 -10.24 -10.17 21.87
N ASP A 704 -11.01 -9.60 22.79
CA ASP A 704 -12.45 -9.86 22.88
C ASP A 704 -13.26 -8.91 22.00
N SER A 705 -14.59 -9.07 21.97
CA SER A 705 -15.49 -8.24 21.14
C SER A 705 -15.52 -6.77 21.56
N GLU A 706 -14.97 -6.44 22.73
CA GLU A 706 -14.82 -5.08 23.25
C GLU A 706 -13.40 -4.54 23.03
N PHE A 707 -12.60 -5.12 22.13
CA PHE A 707 -11.25 -4.65 21.80
C PHE A 707 -10.21 -4.80 22.92
N ARG A 708 -10.53 -5.49 24.04
CA ARG A 708 -9.59 -5.65 25.16
C ARG A 708 -8.60 -6.76 24.86
N VAL A 709 -7.32 -6.52 25.18
CA VAL A 709 -6.30 -7.56 25.08
C VAL A 709 -6.55 -8.62 26.14
N ARG A 710 -6.66 -9.88 25.71
CA ARG A 710 -7.05 -10.99 26.58
C ARG A 710 -5.98 -11.25 27.64
N GLY A 711 -6.42 -11.41 28.89
CA GLY A 711 -5.54 -11.75 30.01
C GLY A 711 -4.73 -10.58 30.60
N VAL A 712 -4.97 -9.34 30.16
CA VAL A 712 -4.43 -8.12 30.77
C VAL A 712 -5.54 -7.09 30.99
N ASP A 713 -5.38 -6.20 31.96
CA ASP A 713 -6.31 -5.10 32.25
C ASP A 713 -5.77 -3.77 31.69
N GLY A 714 -6.69 -2.85 31.36
CA GLY A 714 -6.32 -1.50 30.94
C GLY A 714 -5.62 -1.40 29.58
N LEU A 715 -5.70 -2.43 28.74
CA LEU A 715 -5.09 -2.44 27.41
C LEU A 715 -6.11 -2.82 26.32
N ARG A 716 -6.19 -2.00 25.27
CA ARG A 716 -7.00 -2.26 24.07
C ARG A 716 -6.19 -2.10 22.79
N VAL A 717 -6.72 -2.66 21.70
CA VAL A 717 -6.20 -2.45 20.35
C VAL A 717 -7.31 -1.97 19.43
N VAL A 718 -7.06 -0.90 18.67
CA VAL A 718 -8.05 -0.33 17.73
C VAL A 718 -7.36 0.15 16.46
N ASP A 719 -7.23 -0.74 15.48
CA ASP A 719 -6.70 -0.46 14.14
C ASP A 719 -6.99 -1.64 13.18
N ALA A 720 -6.27 -1.74 12.05
CA ALA A 720 -6.43 -2.83 11.08
C ALA A 720 -6.12 -4.24 11.63
N SER A 721 -5.33 -4.36 12.70
CA SER A 721 -4.94 -5.65 13.27
C SER A 721 -6.10 -6.41 13.94
N ILE A 722 -7.18 -5.71 14.33
CA ILE A 722 -8.25 -6.29 15.16
C ILE A 722 -9.12 -7.31 14.42
N PHE A 723 -9.15 -7.25 13.09
CA PHE A 723 -10.16 -7.98 12.35
C PHE A 723 -9.85 -9.49 12.35
N PRO A 724 -10.82 -10.38 12.60
CA PRO A 724 -10.60 -11.82 12.42
C PRO A 724 -10.37 -12.17 10.95
N LYS A 725 -11.08 -11.49 10.05
CA LYS A 725 -10.95 -11.57 8.59
C LYS A 725 -10.91 -10.17 7.98
N ILE A 726 -10.08 -9.98 6.96
CA ILE A 726 -9.88 -8.67 6.32
C ILE A 726 -11.20 -8.14 5.69
N PRO A 727 -11.72 -6.98 6.12
CA PRO A 727 -13.06 -6.52 5.73
C PRO A 727 -13.11 -5.84 4.35
N GLY A 728 -14.19 -6.04 3.61
CA GLY A 728 -14.59 -5.28 2.42
C GLY A 728 -13.68 -5.41 1.21
N MET A 729 -13.55 -4.33 0.44
CA MET A 729 -12.62 -4.22 -0.70
C MET A 729 -11.40 -3.39 -0.31
N TYR A 730 -11.65 -2.22 0.29
CA TYR A 730 -10.64 -1.32 0.83
C TYR A 730 -10.88 -1.16 2.33
N ILE A 731 -9.80 -1.19 3.13
CA ILE A 731 -9.95 -1.33 4.59
C ILE A 731 -10.00 -0.01 5.35
N ALA A 732 -9.73 1.15 4.73
CA ALA A 732 -9.69 2.43 5.44
C ALA A 732 -11.04 2.77 6.10
N LEU A 733 -12.14 2.68 5.34
CA LEU A 733 -13.47 2.97 5.84
C LEU A 733 -13.92 2.04 6.99
N PRO A 734 -13.80 0.70 6.90
CA PRO A 734 -14.12 -0.16 8.04
C PRO A 734 -13.24 0.12 9.26
N ILE A 735 -11.98 0.54 9.10
CA ILE A 735 -11.15 0.94 10.24
C ILE A 735 -11.70 2.20 10.94
N TYR A 736 -12.17 3.21 10.17
CA TYR A 736 -12.84 4.37 10.76
C TYR A 736 -14.13 3.97 11.51
N MET A 737 -14.91 3.03 10.96
CA MET A 737 -16.13 2.55 11.60
C MET A 737 -15.85 1.83 12.93
N VAL A 738 -14.81 0.99 13.00
CA VAL A 738 -14.44 0.34 14.27
C VAL A 738 -13.81 1.30 15.26
N SER A 739 -13.13 2.35 14.80
CA SER A 739 -12.66 3.45 15.66
C SER A 739 -13.82 4.17 16.35
N GLU A 740 -14.87 4.49 15.59
CA GLU A 740 -16.11 5.07 16.09
C GLU A 740 -16.83 4.11 17.06
N LYS A 741 -16.90 2.81 16.74
CA LYS A 741 -17.44 1.80 17.66
C LYS A 741 -16.65 1.71 18.96
N ALA A 742 -15.32 1.62 18.90
CA ALA A 742 -14.47 1.52 20.07
C ALA A 742 -14.64 2.72 20.99
N ALA A 743 -14.78 3.93 20.43
CA ALA A 743 -15.05 5.12 21.22
C ALA A 743 -16.37 5.00 22.00
N GLU A 744 -17.44 4.52 21.36
CA GLU A 744 -18.73 4.31 22.02
C GLU A 744 -18.63 3.26 23.15
N VAL A 745 -17.93 2.14 22.91
CA VAL A 745 -17.70 1.08 23.91
C VAL A 745 -16.93 1.61 25.11
N ILE A 746 -15.82 2.33 24.88
CA ILE A 746 -14.96 2.84 25.94
C ILE A 746 -15.68 3.92 26.77
N ILE A 747 -16.38 4.85 26.12
CA ILE A 747 -17.15 5.90 26.81
C ILE A 747 -18.28 5.29 27.66
N SER A 748 -18.96 4.26 27.14
CA SER A 748 -20.04 3.60 27.87
C SER A 748 -19.53 2.82 29.08
N SER A 749 -18.39 2.13 28.94
CA SER A 749 -17.70 1.44 30.04
C SER A 749 -17.26 2.43 31.12
N ALA A 750 -16.66 3.56 30.71
CA ALA A 750 -16.22 4.65 31.57
C ALA A 750 -17.34 5.32 32.38
N ALA A 751 -18.56 5.36 31.86
CA ALA A 751 -19.72 5.94 32.54
C ALA A 751 -20.37 4.95 33.53
N SER A 752 -20.05 3.66 33.40
CA SER A 752 -20.61 2.58 34.23
C SER A 752 -19.69 2.18 35.40
N SER A 753 -18.43 2.60 35.37
CA SER A 753 -17.40 2.45 36.41
C SER A 753 -17.30 3.69 37.29
#